data_AF-A0A1S3JZU3-F1
#
_entry.id   AF-A0A1S3JZU3-F1
#
_cell.length_a   1.000
_cell.length_b   1.000
_cell.length_c   1.000
_cell.angle_alpha   90.00
_cell.angle_beta   90.00
_cell.angle_gamma   90.00
#
_symmetry.space_group_name_H-M   'P 1'
#
loop_
_entity.id
_entity.type
_entity.pdbx_description
1 polymer ?
#
loop_
_entity_poly.entity_id
_entity_poly.type
_entity_poly.pdbx_seq_one_letter_code
_entity_poly.pdbx_strand_id
1 'polypeptide(L)'
;MLPSKHYGDVYKYRIVVEKESKAKRRRRALDLNDSKIQRLVPCQSVTDTDQLLCVAAELGAGDLGKPFTVGDNKTYGGYYNRPLEEGKSYNIYFGPVQTVDGITSQAYVSLVRGVIPQMDVKILGLDVGVLVGGVVAAILAVAGVAIAVWIYMRRRRRGLEATHSSSASDREMKSLKVETRNEDYEVPNYHMPENPYMELSWEHLDDIMEQVTDIPVEDIFTVMKKKNREALKAEYEKLPTVFTATCHVGQKQENQMKNRFDTILPYDHSRVPLTPLPGDPHSDYINANYIDGYGQTGAFIACQGPKPNTVKDFWRMVWQEDSPVIVMLTNLTEDAKTKCAKYWPDEGSKRFGLIVVTLKKEETHTDFTVRTLHMSVLHSNSSTKTVKQFHFTGWPDHGVPVDFSALVQFRDKFKWYQKKVECQGPIIVHSSAGVGRTGTFIALDYLLDQAEAEGKINIFNLVQLMRRSRSMMIQTEEQYYFIHDAMLEELYCGNTTVPVQRLQPYFHRLKQVDIKSGLSKLEREFAVLQQLCVGSANVGKSQASANVNKKRVRNISPGNGWRPANGSTDYINAVFLDGYRRADAYIVAQTPLPDTVVDFWRMIYDHNSATIVMMNEAAEIEKETPLYVPKSGSTTYGPFTVEVISSHDAVDSFAIKELTLKNRNRTKEQPRKIRQFQLQGWNTSEPTPSSTEALLELLDEVQHWQQQSGNTAITVHCMNGAHQSGVFCALARILEKMKVEQQVDVFHTVKAVRINRPQFVDSLEQYRFCYAAVEEYAWRFDTYRPALR
;
A
#
# COMPACT_ATOMS: atom_id res chain seq x y z
N MET A 1 -11.67 -1.61 -55.95
CA MET A 1 -12.79 -0.67 -55.79
C MET A 1 -13.86 -1.37 -54.96
N LEU A 2 -14.06 -0.91 -53.73
CA LEU A 2 -15.19 -1.26 -52.86
C LEU A 2 -15.95 0.06 -52.63
N PRO A 3 -17.30 0.04 -52.65
CA PRO A 3 -18.09 1.27 -52.72
C PRO A 3 -18.01 2.07 -51.43
N SER A 4 -17.83 3.38 -51.55
CA SER A 4 -17.99 4.33 -50.46
C SER A 4 -19.46 4.36 -50.02
N LYS A 5 -19.76 3.77 -48.86
CA LYS A 5 -20.96 4.16 -48.11
C LYS A 5 -20.60 5.37 -47.25
N HIS A 6 -21.10 6.54 -47.65
CA HIS A 6 -21.28 7.67 -46.75
C HIS A 6 -22.06 7.19 -45.51
N TYR A 7 -21.43 7.15 -44.35
CA TYR A 7 -22.16 7.20 -43.09
C TYR A 7 -22.59 8.66 -42.88
N GLY A 8 -23.82 8.99 -43.31
CA GLY A 8 -24.48 10.24 -42.95
C GLY A 8 -24.84 10.27 -41.46
N ASP A 9 -24.96 11.47 -40.90
CA ASP A 9 -25.23 11.79 -39.48
C ASP A 9 -26.19 10.83 -38.77
N VAL A 10 -25.65 9.88 -37.97
CA VAL A 10 -26.47 8.84 -37.30
C VAL A 10 -26.91 9.23 -35.87
N TYR A 11 -26.53 10.41 -35.38
CA TYR A 11 -26.89 10.84 -34.02
C TYR A 11 -27.75 12.09 -34.05
N LYS A 12 -28.97 11.96 -33.50
CA LYS A 12 -29.78 13.10 -33.07
C LYS A 12 -29.63 13.27 -31.57
N TYR A 13 -29.74 14.49 -31.07
CA TYR A 13 -29.59 14.79 -29.65
C TYR A 13 -30.90 15.28 -29.08
N ARG A 14 -31.26 14.85 -27.88
CA ARG A 14 -32.52 15.26 -27.25
C ARG A 14 -32.28 16.01 -25.95
N ILE A 15 -33.11 17.02 -25.73
CA ILE A 15 -33.24 17.71 -24.45
C ILE A 15 -34.52 17.21 -23.78
N VAL A 16 -34.38 16.74 -22.54
CA VAL A 16 -35.46 16.19 -21.72
C VAL A 16 -35.62 17.04 -20.48
N VAL A 17 -36.87 17.33 -20.12
CA VAL A 17 -37.23 18.17 -18.98
C VAL A 17 -38.07 17.35 -18.01
N GLU A 18 -37.68 17.33 -16.73
CA GLU A 18 -38.39 16.68 -15.63
C GLU A 18 -38.77 17.73 -14.56
N LYS A 19 -40.04 17.87 -14.21
CA LYS A 19 -40.53 18.72 -13.11
C LYS A 19 -40.51 17.92 -11.80
N GLU A 20 -39.91 18.48 -10.76
CA GLU A 20 -39.84 17.84 -9.46
C GLU A 20 -41.19 17.89 -8.72
N SER A 21 -41.62 16.74 -8.18
CA SER A 21 -42.82 16.66 -7.35
C SER A 21 -42.51 16.93 -5.87
N LYS A 22 -43.42 17.61 -5.16
CA LYS A 22 -43.26 18.00 -3.74
C LYS A 22 -42.96 16.82 -2.79
N ALA A 23 -43.37 15.59 -3.13
CA ALA A 23 -43.17 14.39 -2.33
C ALA A 23 -41.74 13.79 -2.40
N LYS A 24 -40.88 14.23 -3.34
CA LYS A 24 -39.52 13.68 -3.53
C LYS A 24 -38.39 14.49 -2.90
N ARG A 25 -38.66 15.63 -2.27
CA ARG A 25 -37.64 16.49 -1.63
C ARG A 25 -36.80 15.83 -0.52
N ARG A 26 -37.16 14.63 -0.04
CA ARG A 26 -36.44 13.86 1.00
C ARG A 26 -35.72 12.59 0.52
N ARG A 27 -35.69 12.28 -0.78
CA ARG A 27 -34.85 11.19 -1.35
C ARG A 27 -34.06 11.74 -2.54
N ARG A 28 -32.78 11.34 -2.66
CA ARG A 28 -31.89 11.70 -3.80
C ARG A 28 -32.64 11.57 -5.14
N ALA A 29 -32.56 12.59 -5.99
CA ALA A 29 -32.97 12.46 -7.40
C ALA A 29 -31.97 11.52 -8.09
N LEU A 30 -32.45 10.34 -8.50
CA LEU A 30 -31.73 9.38 -9.34
C LEU A 30 -31.68 9.89 -10.79
N ASP A 31 -30.57 9.64 -11.48
CA ASP A 31 -30.46 9.88 -12.93
C ASP A 31 -31.58 9.17 -13.72
N LEU A 32 -31.84 9.62 -14.95
CA LEU A 32 -32.81 8.98 -15.84
C LEU A 32 -32.42 7.52 -16.08
N ASN A 33 -33.15 6.60 -15.45
CA ASN A 33 -32.97 5.16 -15.67
C ASN A 33 -33.78 4.68 -16.88
N ASP A 34 -33.48 3.48 -17.37
CA ASP A 34 -34.10 2.91 -18.57
C ASP A 34 -35.63 2.88 -18.50
N SER A 35 -36.19 2.64 -17.32
CA SER A 35 -37.65 2.62 -17.11
C SER A 35 -38.33 3.99 -17.29
N LYS A 36 -37.62 5.09 -16.98
CA LYS A 36 -38.09 6.46 -17.22
C LYS A 36 -37.90 6.86 -18.68
N ILE A 37 -36.77 6.47 -19.29
CA ILE A 37 -36.44 6.74 -20.69
C ILE A 37 -37.49 6.13 -21.63
N GLN A 38 -37.93 4.90 -21.36
CA GLN A 38 -38.98 4.23 -22.15
C GLN A 38 -40.36 4.93 -22.10
N ARG A 39 -40.59 5.81 -21.12
CA ARG A 39 -41.85 6.55 -20.93
C ARG A 39 -41.77 7.99 -21.44
N LEU A 40 -40.66 8.38 -22.06
CA LEU A 40 -40.50 9.73 -22.60
C LEU A 40 -41.48 9.99 -23.72
N VAL A 41 -42.32 11.00 -23.52
CA VAL A 41 -43.27 11.48 -24.52
C VAL A 41 -42.93 12.93 -24.93
N PRO A 42 -43.35 13.40 -26.12
CA PRO A 42 -43.20 14.80 -26.50
C PRO A 42 -43.93 15.73 -25.50
N CYS A 43 -43.35 16.87 -25.14
CA CYS A 43 -43.97 17.77 -24.14
C CYS A 43 -45.37 18.28 -24.54
N GLN A 44 -45.71 18.30 -25.83
CA GLN A 44 -47.06 18.61 -26.35
C GLN A 44 -48.13 17.56 -26.04
N SER A 45 -47.74 16.34 -25.67
CA SER A 45 -48.66 15.24 -25.35
C SER A 45 -48.95 15.07 -23.86
N VAL A 46 -48.34 15.90 -23.00
CA VAL A 46 -48.50 15.83 -21.54
C VAL A 46 -49.70 16.68 -21.09
N THR A 47 -50.74 16.01 -20.57
CA THR A 47 -51.98 16.65 -20.08
C THR A 47 -51.98 16.90 -18.57
N ASP A 48 -51.16 16.17 -17.80
CA ASP A 48 -51.05 16.30 -16.34
C ASP A 48 -49.85 17.19 -15.94
N THR A 49 -50.11 18.29 -15.24
CA THR A 49 -49.11 19.32 -14.92
C THR A 49 -48.27 19.01 -13.68
N ASP A 50 -48.62 18.02 -12.86
CA ASP A 50 -47.91 17.77 -11.59
C ASP A 50 -46.73 16.77 -11.69
N GLN A 51 -46.54 16.11 -12.84
CA GLN A 51 -45.37 15.26 -13.14
C GLN A 51 -44.96 15.37 -14.61
N LEU A 52 -44.32 16.49 -14.99
CA LEU A 52 -43.81 16.68 -16.34
C LEU A 52 -42.49 15.91 -16.51
N LEU A 53 -42.44 14.83 -17.29
CA LEU A 53 -41.19 14.21 -17.79
C LEU A 53 -41.33 14.02 -19.30
N CYS A 54 -40.68 14.87 -20.10
CA CYS A 54 -40.93 14.92 -21.54
C CYS A 54 -39.73 15.39 -22.36
N VAL A 55 -39.76 15.08 -23.66
CA VAL A 55 -38.79 15.56 -24.65
C VAL A 55 -39.19 16.96 -25.09
N ALA A 56 -38.30 17.93 -24.86
CA ALA A 56 -38.49 19.34 -25.16
C ALA A 56 -37.91 19.76 -26.52
N ALA A 57 -36.88 19.06 -27.01
CA ALA A 57 -36.26 19.31 -28.31
C ALA A 57 -35.51 18.09 -28.84
N GLU A 58 -35.41 18.00 -30.17
CA GLU A 58 -34.47 17.13 -30.89
C GLU A 58 -33.60 17.97 -31.83
N LEU A 59 -32.28 17.79 -31.77
CA LEU A 59 -31.27 18.61 -32.43
C LEU A 59 -30.39 17.74 -33.32
N GLY A 60 -30.02 18.24 -34.50
CA GLY A 60 -29.03 17.60 -35.37
C GLY A 60 -27.60 17.88 -34.90
N ALA A 61 -26.63 17.13 -35.44
CA ALA A 61 -25.21 17.34 -35.12
C ALA A 61 -24.73 18.78 -35.43
N GLY A 62 -25.26 19.41 -36.49
CA GLY A 62 -24.96 20.80 -36.88
C GLY A 62 -25.65 21.88 -36.03
N ASP A 63 -26.52 21.50 -35.09
CA ASP A 63 -27.14 22.41 -34.12
C ASP A 63 -26.44 22.36 -32.75
N LEU A 64 -25.49 21.44 -32.57
CA LEU A 64 -24.65 21.39 -31.39
C LEU A 64 -23.77 22.65 -31.31
N GLY A 65 -23.72 23.26 -30.13
CA GLY A 65 -23.00 24.51 -29.88
C GLY A 65 -23.83 25.77 -30.14
N LYS A 66 -25.04 25.65 -30.69
CA LYS A 66 -25.97 26.79 -30.81
C LYS A 66 -26.73 27.05 -29.50
N PRO A 67 -27.07 28.32 -29.22
CA PRO A 67 -28.00 28.71 -28.17
C PRO A 67 -29.29 27.89 -28.18
N PHE A 68 -29.66 27.30 -27.04
CA PHE A 68 -30.96 26.68 -26.83
C PHE A 68 -31.56 27.14 -25.51
N THR A 69 -32.78 27.70 -25.54
CA THR A 69 -33.47 28.14 -24.32
C THR A 69 -34.56 27.14 -24.01
N VAL A 70 -34.52 26.48 -22.85
CA VAL A 70 -35.58 25.55 -22.42
C VAL A 70 -36.82 26.34 -22.00
N GLY A 71 -37.99 25.93 -22.49
CA GLY A 71 -39.28 26.59 -22.23
C GLY A 71 -39.54 27.86 -23.03
N ASP A 72 -38.87 28.06 -24.17
CA ASP A 72 -38.99 29.27 -24.99
C ASP A 72 -40.20 29.29 -25.94
N ASN A 73 -41.11 28.32 -25.80
CA ASN A 73 -42.35 28.22 -26.55
C ASN A 73 -42.18 27.93 -28.06
N LYS A 74 -41.01 27.46 -28.51
CA LYS A 74 -40.73 27.10 -29.92
C LYS A 74 -40.68 25.59 -30.14
N THR A 75 -40.67 25.17 -31.40
CA THR A 75 -40.58 23.75 -31.78
C THR A 75 -39.23 23.45 -32.40
N TYR A 76 -38.56 22.40 -31.91
CA TYR A 76 -37.23 21.96 -32.35
C TYR A 76 -37.26 20.49 -32.71
N GLY A 77 -36.93 20.16 -33.96
CA GLY A 77 -36.93 18.77 -34.44
C GLY A 77 -38.29 18.07 -34.27
N GLY A 78 -39.40 18.80 -34.31
CA GLY A 78 -40.76 18.29 -34.12
C GLY A 78 -41.26 18.23 -32.66
N TYR A 79 -40.43 18.62 -31.69
CA TYR A 79 -40.79 18.67 -30.28
C TYR A 79 -41.02 20.11 -29.82
N TYR A 80 -42.19 20.35 -29.24
CA TYR A 80 -42.57 21.65 -28.71
C TYR A 80 -41.97 21.87 -27.31
N ASN A 81 -41.18 22.93 -27.19
CA ASN A 81 -40.46 23.33 -25.99
C ASN A 81 -41.37 24.14 -25.07
N ARG A 82 -42.20 23.43 -24.32
CA ARG A 82 -43.28 23.99 -23.49
C ARG A 82 -42.75 24.96 -22.41
N PRO A 83 -43.38 26.13 -22.22
CA PRO A 83 -43.01 27.07 -21.16
C PRO A 83 -42.99 26.45 -19.77
N LEU A 84 -41.98 26.80 -18.97
CA LEU A 84 -41.83 26.33 -17.60
C LEU A 84 -42.67 27.16 -16.63
N GLU A 85 -43.34 26.50 -15.68
CA GLU A 85 -44.14 27.19 -14.65
C GLU A 85 -43.25 27.86 -13.58
N GLU A 86 -43.57 29.11 -13.25
CA GLU A 86 -42.87 29.90 -12.24
C GLU A 86 -42.95 29.25 -10.84
N GLY A 87 -41.84 29.29 -10.10
CA GLY A 87 -41.77 28.74 -8.73
C GLY A 87 -41.72 27.21 -8.63
N LYS A 88 -41.73 26.49 -9.75
CA LYS A 88 -41.58 25.02 -9.81
C LYS A 88 -40.15 24.65 -10.18
N SER A 89 -39.67 23.52 -9.67
CA SER A 89 -38.29 23.07 -9.85
C SER A 89 -38.19 22.02 -10.96
N TYR A 90 -37.17 22.11 -11.81
CA TYR A 90 -36.99 21.27 -12.99
C TYR A 90 -35.56 20.73 -13.11
N ASN A 91 -35.43 19.47 -13.55
CA ASN A 91 -34.19 18.83 -13.95
C ASN A 91 -34.14 18.78 -15.48
N ILE A 92 -32.99 19.16 -16.06
CA ILE A 92 -32.79 19.20 -17.51
C ILE A 92 -31.72 18.19 -17.87
N TYR A 93 -32.01 17.32 -18.83
CA TYR A 93 -31.11 16.28 -19.27
C TYR A 93 -30.85 16.40 -20.77
N PHE A 94 -29.68 15.93 -21.19
CA PHE A 94 -29.26 15.95 -22.59
C PHE A 94 -28.58 14.65 -22.96
N GLY A 95 -28.82 14.16 -24.18
CA GLY A 95 -28.04 13.04 -24.67
C GLY A 95 -28.43 12.52 -26.05
N PRO A 96 -27.61 11.61 -26.59
CA PRO A 96 -27.76 11.11 -27.94
C PRO A 96 -28.91 10.09 -28.06
N VAL A 97 -29.55 10.11 -29.22
CA VAL A 97 -30.56 9.15 -29.65
C VAL A 97 -30.21 8.66 -31.05
N GLN A 98 -30.18 7.34 -31.20
CA GLN A 98 -29.88 6.68 -32.45
C GLN A 98 -30.92 5.60 -32.72
N THR A 99 -31.50 5.58 -33.92
CA THR A 99 -32.42 4.50 -34.34
C THR A 99 -31.83 3.78 -35.53
N VAL A 100 -31.59 2.48 -35.38
CA VAL A 100 -31.09 1.60 -36.45
C VAL A 100 -32.04 0.41 -36.54
N ASP A 101 -32.55 0.13 -37.75
CA ASP A 101 -33.44 -1.01 -38.04
C ASP A 101 -34.67 -1.12 -37.11
N GLY A 102 -35.26 0.03 -36.76
CA GLY A 102 -36.43 0.11 -35.89
C GLY A 102 -36.13 -0.03 -34.39
N ILE A 103 -34.86 -0.22 -34.01
CA ILE A 103 -34.39 -0.28 -32.62
C ILE A 103 -33.76 1.06 -32.25
N THR A 104 -34.29 1.72 -31.23
CA THR A 104 -33.80 3.02 -30.75
C THR A 104 -32.96 2.87 -29.48
N SER A 105 -31.71 3.35 -29.53
CA SER A 105 -30.78 3.45 -28.39
C SER A 105 -30.68 4.90 -27.91
N GLN A 106 -30.73 5.12 -26.59
CA GLN A 106 -30.76 6.45 -25.97
C GLN A 106 -30.01 6.45 -24.64
N ALA A 107 -29.27 7.51 -24.35
CA ALA A 107 -28.64 7.76 -23.05
C ALA A 107 -28.69 9.25 -22.71
N TYR A 108 -28.77 9.61 -21.43
CA TYR A 108 -28.94 11.00 -20.99
C TYR A 108 -28.05 11.34 -19.80
N VAL A 109 -27.47 12.55 -19.81
CA VAL A 109 -26.75 13.14 -18.67
C VAL A 109 -27.52 14.35 -18.13
N SER A 110 -27.44 14.57 -16.82
CA SER A 110 -28.06 15.72 -16.17
C SER A 110 -27.27 17.00 -16.46
N LEU A 111 -27.86 17.95 -17.17
CA LEU A 111 -27.26 19.26 -17.42
C LEU A 111 -27.42 20.19 -16.21
N VAL A 112 -28.62 20.24 -15.62
CA VAL A 112 -28.91 21.05 -14.43
C VAL A 112 -29.98 20.35 -13.59
N ARG A 113 -29.84 20.38 -12.26
CA ARG A 113 -30.84 19.84 -11.33
C ARG A 113 -31.47 20.96 -10.50
N GLY A 114 -32.77 20.88 -10.28
CA GLY A 114 -33.50 21.72 -9.34
C GLY A 114 -33.79 23.16 -9.80
N VAL A 115 -33.75 23.46 -11.10
CA VAL A 115 -33.89 24.83 -11.65
C VAL A 115 -35.30 25.37 -11.47
N ILE A 116 -35.44 26.58 -10.95
CA ILE A 116 -36.72 27.30 -10.84
C ILE A 116 -36.74 28.44 -11.86
N PRO A 117 -37.76 28.56 -12.75
CA PRO A 117 -37.79 29.59 -13.77
C PRO A 117 -38.00 30.98 -13.15
N GLN A 118 -37.01 31.87 -13.31
CA GLN A 118 -37.16 33.34 -13.31
C GLN A 118 -36.34 33.91 -14.50
N MET A 119 -36.86 34.99 -15.11
CA MET A 119 -36.73 35.35 -16.54
C MET A 119 -35.34 35.28 -17.24
N ASP A 120 -35.42 34.89 -18.52
CA ASP A 120 -34.44 34.87 -19.63
C ASP A 120 -33.07 34.22 -19.43
N VAL A 121 -33.00 32.92 -19.76
CA VAL A 121 -31.73 32.22 -20.04
C VAL A 121 -31.43 32.31 -21.54
N LYS A 122 -30.61 33.27 -21.95
CA LYS A 122 -29.91 33.23 -23.26
C LYS A 122 -28.62 32.43 -23.10
N ILE A 123 -28.55 31.25 -23.71
CA ILE A 123 -27.28 30.54 -23.87
C ILE A 123 -26.53 31.22 -25.02
N LEU A 124 -25.45 31.96 -24.78
CA LEU A 124 -24.61 32.51 -25.86
C LEU A 124 -23.55 31.50 -26.30
N GLY A 125 -23.26 31.49 -27.61
CA GLY A 125 -22.48 30.47 -28.31
C GLY A 125 -21.07 30.24 -27.75
N LEU A 126 -20.70 28.96 -27.73
CA LEU A 126 -19.39 28.46 -27.32
C LEU A 126 -18.38 28.61 -28.47
N ASP A 127 -17.26 29.26 -28.19
CA ASP A 127 -16.00 29.08 -28.93
C ASP A 127 -15.06 28.19 -28.08
N VAL A 128 -14.59 27.10 -28.69
CA VAL A 128 -13.95 25.95 -28.02
C VAL A 128 -12.60 26.31 -27.37
N GLY A 129 -12.01 27.46 -27.74
CA GLY A 129 -10.77 27.97 -27.13
C GLY A 129 -10.94 28.72 -25.80
N VAL A 130 -12.12 29.26 -25.48
CA VAL A 130 -12.29 30.18 -24.33
C VAL A 130 -12.83 29.48 -23.07
N LEU A 131 -13.28 28.22 -23.16
CA LEU A 131 -13.54 27.34 -22.00
C LEU A 131 -12.27 26.99 -21.22
N VAL A 132 -11.12 26.97 -21.91
CA VAL A 132 -9.78 26.95 -21.31
C VAL A 132 -9.53 28.20 -20.46
N GLY A 133 -10.24 29.31 -20.72
CA GLY A 133 -10.20 30.56 -19.94
C GLY A 133 -11.19 30.63 -18.76
N GLY A 134 -12.28 29.84 -18.72
CA GLY A 134 -13.24 29.87 -17.59
C GLY A 134 -12.65 29.31 -16.28
N VAL A 135 -11.69 28.40 -16.42
CA VAL A 135 -10.83 27.90 -15.33
C VAL A 135 -10.07 29.04 -14.63
N VAL A 136 -9.82 30.17 -15.33
CA VAL A 136 -9.18 31.38 -14.78
C VAL A 136 -10.15 32.27 -13.99
N ALA A 137 -11.44 32.29 -14.31
CA ALA A 137 -12.43 33.08 -13.56
C ALA A 137 -12.83 32.41 -12.23
N ALA A 138 -12.81 31.07 -12.18
CA ALA A 138 -12.98 30.30 -10.95
C ALA A 138 -11.90 30.68 -9.89
N ILE A 139 -10.68 30.99 -10.33
CA ILE A 139 -9.57 31.46 -9.49
C ILE A 139 -9.83 32.86 -8.90
N LEU A 140 -10.49 33.75 -9.64
CA LEU A 140 -10.82 35.12 -9.18
C LEU A 140 -12.06 35.17 -8.27
N ALA A 141 -13.02 34.26 -8.43
CA ALA A 141 -14.19 34.16 -7.56
C ALA A 141 -13.81 33.69 -6.14
N VAL A 142 -12.85 32.76 -6.03
CA VAL A 142 -12.27 32.32 -4.75
C VAL A 142 -11.61 33.49 -4.00
N ALA A 143 -10.95 34.42 -4.70
CA ALA A 143 -10.40 35.65 -4.11
C ALA A 143 -11.47 36.65 -3.64
N GLY A 144 -12.61 36.76 -4.34
CA GLY A 144 -13.73 37.64 -3.96
C GLY A 144 -14.51 37.14 -2.73
N VAL A 145 -14.69 35.83 -2.59
CA VAL A 145 -15.32 35.22 -1.41
C VAL A 145 -14.46 35.44 -0.17
N ALA A 146 -13.13 35.40 -0.28
CA ALA A 146 -12.22 35.79 0.80
C ALA A 146 -12.41 37.25 1.27
N ILE A 147 -12.75 38.18 0.36
CA ILE A 147 -13.04 39.59 0.68
C ILE A 147 -14.43 39.75 1.33
N ALA A 148 -15.42 38.94 0.95
CA ALA A 148 -16.76 38.96 1.58
C ALA A 148 -16.74 38.30 2.98
N VAL A 149 -15.97 37.22 3.15
CA VAL A 149 -15.62 36.63 4.46
C VAL A 149 -14.96 37.69 5.35
N TRP A 150 -14.06 38.51 4.81
CA TRP A 150 -13.43 39.63 5.52
C TRP A 150 -14.41 40.77 5.90
N ILE A 151 -15.34 41.17 5.01
CA ILE A 151 -16.36 42.21 5.27
C ILE A 151 -17.43 41.75 6.27
N TYR A 152 -17.83 40.47 6.23
CA TYR A 152 -18.81 39.90 7.15
C TYR A 152 -18.20 39.70 8.56
N MET A 153 -16.95 39.22 8.64
CA MET A 153 -16.17 39.20 9.89
C MET A 153 -16.01 40.61 10.49
N ARG A 154 -15.94 41.66 9.66
CA ARG A 154 -15.88 43.07 10.09
C ARG A 154 -17.23 43.61 10.62
N ARG A 155 -18.38 43.06 10.21
CA ARG A 155 -19.71 43.44 10.76
C ARG A 155 -20.09 42.66 12.02
N ARG A 156 -19.67 41.40 12.16
CA ARG A 156 -19.99 40.59 13.35
C ARG A 156 -19.08 40.89 14.55
N ARG A 157 -17.86 41.41 14.32
CA ARG A 157 -16.96 41.99 15.35
C ARG A 157 -17.49 43.26 16.03
N ARG A 158 -18.66 43.79 15.68
CA ARG A 158 -19.35 44.86 16.44
C ARG A 158 -20.51 44.36 17.31
N GLY A 159 -20.76 43.06 17.38
CA GLY A 159 -21.97 42.52 18.03
C GLY A 159 -21.76 41.70 19.30
N LEU A 160 -20.54 41.30 19.66
CA LEU A 160 -20.30 40.53 20.90
C LEU A 160 -18.96 40.92 21.53
N GLU A 161 -18.89 42.16 21.99
CA GLU A 161 -18.30 42.43 23.30
C GLU A 161 -19.44 42.30 24.32
N ALA A 162 -19.58 41.12 24.92
CA ALA A 162 -20.21 40.99 26.23
C ALA A 162 -19.81 39.65 26.82
N THR A 163 -19.02 39.72 27.90
CA THR A 163 -18.87 38.73 28.98
C THR A 163 -18.23 37.37 28.61
N HIS A 164 -17.23 36.81 29.30
CA HIS A 164 -16.69 37.02 30.64
C HIS A 164 -15.20 36.59 30.63
N SER A 165 -14.39 37.29 31.43
CA SER A 165 -12.97 37.06 31.68
C SER A 165 -12.70 36.20 32.91
N SER A 166 -11.45 35.69 32.99
CA SER A 166 -10.67 35.26 34.18
C SER A 166 -10.82 33.76 34.56
N SER A 167 -9.78 33.01 34.97
CA SER A 167 -8.39 33.32 35.36
C SER A 167 -7.51 32.05 35.34
N ALA A 168 -6.19 32.25 35.34
CA ALA A 168 -5.09 31.29 35.21
C ALA A 168 -4.63 30.69 36.55
N SER A 169 -3.90 29.55 36.52
CA SER A 169 -2.48 29.34 36.94
C SER A 169 -2.43 28.10 37.88
N ASP A 170 -1.39 27.29 38.09
CA ASP A 170 0.06 27.48 38.00
C ASP A 170 0.82 26.11 38.04
N ARG A 171 2.15 26.18 37.90
CA ARG A 171 3.26 25.19 37.85
C ARG A 171 3.28 24.09 38.96
N GLU A 172 4.10 23.02 38.98
CA GLU A 172 5.56 22.92 38.79
C GLU A 172 6.09 21.45 38.87
N MET A 173 7.34 21.25 38.43
CA MET A 173 8.12 20.01 38.26
C MET A 173 8.94 19.62 39.51
N LYS A 174 9.26 18.32 39.73
CA LYS A 174 10.52 17.89 40.39
C LYS A 174 10.91 16.42 40.19
N SER A 175 12.19 16.15 40.48
CA SER A 175 13.15 15.23 39.87
C SER A 175 13.46 13.89 40.59
N LEU A 176 13.85 12.89 39.76
CA LEU A 176 14.93 11.87 39.88
C LEU A 176 15.10 10.99 41.14
N LYS A 177 15.18 9.66 40.91
CA LYS A 177 16.36 8.81 41.22
C LYS A 177 16.30 7.44 40.53
N VAL A 178 17.49 6.90 40.26
CA VAL A 178 17.85 5.72 39.44
C VAL A 178 17.98 4.47 40.31
N GLU A 179 17.56 3.29 39.82
CA GLU A 179 18.28 2.02 40.09
C GLU A 179 17.91 0.90 39.10
N THR A 180 18.93 0.08 38.80
CA THR A 180 19.10 -0.95 37.77
C THR A 180 18.36 -2.27 38.01
N ARG A 181 17.79 -2.91 36.97
CA ARG A 181 17.69 -4.39 36.86
C ARG A 181 17.34 -4.93 35.46
N ASN A 182 17.83 -6.13 35.20
CA ASN A 182 17.72 -6.95 33.98
C ASN A 182 16.27 -7.16 33.50
N GLU A 183 16.03 -7.14 32.19
CA GLU A 183 14.72 -7.45 31.59
C GLU A 183 14.81 -8.70 30.70
N ASP A 184 14.27 -9.80 31.22
CA ASP A 184 13.61 -10.83 30.42
C ASP A 184 12.32 -10.22 29.85
N TYR A 185 12.01 -10.45 28.58
CA TYR A 185 10.76 -9.99 27.96
C TYR A 185 9.56 -10.80 28.50
N GLU A 186 9.05 -10.39 29.66
CA GLU A 186 7.71 -10.73 30.15
C GLU A 186 6.65 -9.81 29.52
N VAL A 187 5.53 -10.40 29.11
CA VAL A 187 4.31 -9.69 28.73
C VAL A 187 3.77 -8.98 29.98
N PRO A 188 3.42 -7.67 29.95
CA PRO A 188 2.96 -6.98 31.15
C PRO A 188 1.72 -7.64 31.73
N ASN A 189 1.85 -8.16 32.95
CA ASN A 189 0.75 -8.69 33.73
C ASN A 189 -0.05 -7.51 34.30
N TYR A 190 -1.07 -7.05 33.57
CA TYR A 190 -2.02 -6.08 34.09
C TYR A 190 -2.91 -6.77 35.14
N HIS A 191 -2.64 -6.51 36.42
CA HIS A 191 -3.63 -6.76 37.45
C HIS A 191 -4.85 -5.86 37.21
N MET A 192 -5.96 -6.46 36.81
CA MET A 192 -7.27 -5.79 36.74
C MET A 192 -7.81 -5.58 38.16
N PRO A 193 -8.32 -4.37 38.49
CA PRO A 193 -9.20 -4.21 39.63
C PRO A 193 -10.50 -5.01 39.40
N GLU A 194 -11.14 -5.46 40.49
CA GLU A 194 -12.46 -6.08 40.43
C GLU A 194 -13.46 -5.18 39.67
N ASN A 195 -14.13 -5.79 38.70
CA ASN A 195 -15.02 -5.17 37.72
C ASN A 195 -16.42 -4.90 38.30
N PRO A 196 -16.93 -3.66 38.36
CA PRO A 196 -18.35 -3.41 38.24
C PRO A 196 -18.64 -3.09 36.77
N TYR A 197 -19.42 -3.97 36.12
CA TYR A 197 -19.92 -3.75 34.76
C TYR A 197 -20.55 -2.36 34.65
N MET A 198 -19.86 -1.42 33.97
CA MET A 198 -20.51 -0.25 33.40
C MET A 198 -20.77 -0.56 31.92
N GLU A 199 -22.03 -0.75 31.58
CA GLU A 199 -22.51 -0.50 30.22
C GLU A 199 -22.17 0.95 29.88
N LEU A 200 -21.09 1.15 29.11
CA LEU A 200 -20.91 2.41 28.39
C LEU A 200 -22.06 2.51 27.40
N SER A 201 -23.03 3.38 27.68
CA SER A 201 -24.14 3.62 26.75
C SER A 201 -23.60 4.17 25.44
N TRP A 202 -24.06 3.58 24.34
CA TRP A 202 -23.59 3.83 22.97
C TRP A 202 -23.72 5.29 22.51
N GLU A 203 -24.51 6.11 23.21
CA GLU A 203 -24.73 7.54 22.93
C GLU A 203 -23.45 8.39 23.05
N HIS A 204 -22.48 8.03 23.88
CA HIS A 204 -21.23 8.81 24.04
C HIS A 204 -20.15 8.50 22.98
N LEU A 205 -20.29 7.41 22.22
CA LEU A 205 -19.37 7.07 21.13
C LEU A 205 -19.75 7.76 19.80
N ASP A 206 -21.03 8.07 19.61
CA ASP A 206 -21.51 8.78 18.42
C ASP A 206 -20.97 10.24 18.36
N ASP A 207 -20.75 10.89 19.51
CA ASP A 207 -20.11 12.22 19.59
C ASP A 207 -18.61 12.20 19.19
N ILE A 208 -17.93 11.06 19.36
CA ILE A 208 -16.55 10.87 18.89
C ILE A 208 -16.53 10.58 17.37
N MET A 209 -17.60 9.99 16.83
CA MET A 209 -17.75 9.66 15.42
C MET A 209 -17.90 10.90 14.51
N GLU A 210 -18.35 12.04 15.05
CA GLU A 210 -18.48 13.30 14.28
C GLU A 210 -17.14 13.95 13.85
N GLN A 211 -15.99 13.51 14.37
CA GLN A 211 -14.69 14.12 14.05
C GLN A 211 -13.84 13.34 13.02
N VAL A 212 -14.30 12.19 12.52
CA VAL A 212 -13.51 11.35 11.59
C VAL A 212 -14.15 11.33 10.21
N THR A 213 -13.65 12.21 9.36
CA THR A 213 -14.13 12.37 7.98
C THR A 213 -13.58 11.28 7.07
N ASP A 214 -14.41 10.80 6.16
CA ASP A 214 -13.98 10.00 5.01
C ASP A 214 -12.80 10.67 4.30
N ILE A 215 -11.87 9.86 3.80
CA ILE A 215 -10.71 10.29 3.02
C ILE A 215 -11.05 10.07 1.55
N PRO A 216 -11.32 11.12 0.75
CA PRO A 216 -11.44 10.98 -0.70
C PRO A 216 -10.16 10.38 -1.28
N VAL A 217 -10.30 9.48 -2.25
CA VAL A 217 -9.16 8.81 -2.90
C VAL A 217 -8.21 9.84 -3.53
N GLU A 218 -8.75 10.89 -4.14
CA GLU A 218 -7.99 11.99 -4.73
C GLU A 218 -7.16 12.78 -3.70
N ASP A 219 -7.58 12.81 -2.44
CA ASP A 219 -6.96 13.59 -1.36
C ASP A 219 -6.02 12.76 -0.49
N ILE A 220 -5.91 11.44 -0.72
CA ILE A 220 -5.18 10.52 0.17
C ILE A 220 -3.72 10.97 0.41
N PHE A 221 -3.03 11.41 -0.63
CA PHE A 221 -1.65 11.89 -0.50
C PHE A 221 -1.57 13.14 0.39
N THR A 222 -2.48 14.11 0.19
CA THR A 222 -2.55 15.35 0.98
C THR A 222 -2.90 15.07 2.44
N VAL A 223 -3.81 14.14 2.70
CA VAL A 223 -4.19 13.72 4.05
C VAL A 223 -3.02 13.02 4.74
N MET A 224 -2.42 12.04 4.07
CA MET A 224 -1.30 11.28 4.62
C MET A 224 -0.07 12.15 4.87
N LYS A 225 0.15 13.21 4.08
CA LYS A 225 1.24 14.16 4.31
C LYS A 225 1.07 14.93 5.63
N LYS A 226 -0.17 15.11 6.10
CA LYS A 226 -0.49 15.75 7.38
C LYS A 226 -0.53 14.76 8.55
N LYS A 227 -0.82 13.49 8.28
CA LYS A 227 -0.85 12.41 9.28
C LYS A 227 0.55 11.79 9.47
N ASN A 228 1.35 12.39 10.34
CA ASN A 228 2.61 11.77 10.79
C ASN A 228 2.34 10.55 11.71
N ARG A 229 3.42 9.83 12.08
CA ARG A 229 3.31 8.63 12.92
C ARG A 229 2.70 8.94 14.29
N GLU A 230 2.98 10.11 14.86
CA GLU A 230 2.41 10.56 16.13
C GLU A 230 0.89 10.78 16.04
N ALA A 231 0.39 11.38 14.95
CA ALA A 231 -1.03 11.55 14.73
C ALA A 231 -1.75 10.21 14.53
N LEU A 232 -1.14 9.30 13.76
CA LEU A 232 -1.67 7.95 13.57
C LEU A 232 -1.66 7.14 14.87
N LYS A 233 -0.65 7.33 15.71
CA LYS A 233 -0.58 6.73 17.05
C LYS A 233 -1.73 7.20 17.91
N ALA A 234 -1.91 8.52 18.01
CA ALA A 234 -2.99 9.11 18.79
C ALA A 234 -4.39 8.73 18.25
N GLU A 235 -4.53 8.50 16.94
CA GLU A 235 -5.74 7.93 16.34
C GLU A 235 -5.94 6.47 16.80
N TYR A 236 -4.90 5.63 16.72
CA TYR A 236 -4.96 4.23 17.15
C TYR A 236 -5.29 4.07 18.64
N GLU A 237 -4.71 4.90 19.52
CA GLU A 237 -4.93 4.87 20.97
C GLU A 237 -6.39 5.17 21.38
N LYS A 238 -7.20 5.77 20.48
CA LYS A 238 -8.64 5.97 20.72
C LYS A 238 -9.46 4.70 20.53
N LEU A 239 -8.90 3.65 19.91
CA LEU A 239 -9.61 2.40 19.68
C LEU A 239 -9.70 1.60 20.99
N PRO A 240 -10.85 0.98 21.31
CA PRO A 240 -11.01 0.22 22.54
C PRO A 240 -10.04 -0.95 22.60
N THR A 241 -9.30 -1.06 23.70
CA THR A 241 -8.34 -2.15 24.00
C THR A 241 -8.90 -3.20 24.96
N VAL A 242 -10.06 -2.91 25.55
CA VAL A 242 -10.81 -3.82 26.43
C VAL A 242 -11.99 -4.42 25.69
N PHE A 243 -12.55 -5.50 26.24
CA PHE A 243 -13.79 -6.08 25.74
C PHE A 243 -14.93 -5.06 25.88
N THR A 244 -15.62 -4.80 24.77
CA THR A 244 -16.79 -3.90 24.69
C THR A 244 -18.11 -4.67 24.62
N ALA A 245 -18.07 -6.00 24.58
CA ALA A 245 -19.22 -6.89 24.57
C ALA A 245 -18.91 -8.18 25.34
N THR A 246 -19.95 -8.96 25.66
CA THR A 246 -19.83 -10.18 26.45
C THR A 246 -19.08 -11.28 25.70
N CYS A 247 -18.31 -12.08 26.44
CA CYS A 247 -17.56 -13.24 25.95
C CYS A 247 -17.89 -14.51 26.77
N HIS A 248 -19.10 -14.58 27.34
CA HIS A 248 -19.46 -15.59 28.33
C HIS A 248 -19.28 -17.02 27.80
N VAL A 249 -19.61 -17.28 26.54
CA VAL A 249 -19.47 -18.63 25.97
C VAL A 249 -18.00 -19.04 25.88
N GLY A 250 -17.10 -18.11 25.52
CA GLY A 250 -15.66 -18.36 25.46
C GLY A 250 -14.99 -18.52 26.82
N GLN A 251 -15.56 -17.93 27.87
CA GLN A 251 -15.07 -17.99 29.25
C GLN A 251 -15.45 -19.28 29.99
N LYS A 252 -16.46 -20.02 29.50
CA LYS A 252 -16.90 -21.29 30.09
C LYS A 252 -15.75 -22.28 30.25
N GLN A 253 -15.73 -23.01 31.37
CA GLN A 253 -14.66 -23.93 31.73
C GLN A 253 -14.41 -25.00 30.65
N GLU A 254 -15.48 -25.49 30.02
CA GLU A 254 -15.41 -26.51 28.96
C GLU A 254 -14.78 -25.99 27.66
N ASN A 255 -14.72 -24.66 27.48
CA ASN A 255 -14.21 -24.00 26.28
C ASN A 255 -12.82 -23.38 26.45
N GLN A 256 -12.31 -23.22 27.68
CA GLN A 256 -10.99 -22.62 27.94
C GLN A 256 -9.87 -23.31 27.13
N MET A 257 -9.86 -24.65 27.11
CA MET A 257 -8.85 -25.41 26.37
C MET A 257 -8.96 -25.29 24.84
N LYS A 258 -10.07 -24.75 24.32
CA LYS A 258 -10.26 -24.47 22.89
C LYS A 258 -9.69 -23.10 22.50
N ASN A 259 -9.42 -22.22 23.45
CA ASN A 259 -8.77 -20.92 23.22
C ASN A 259 -7.26 -21.06 23.11
N ARG A 260 -6.65 -20.34 22.17
CA ARG A 260 -5.19 -20.23 22.08
C ARG A 260 -4.63 -19.20 23.05
N PHE A 261 -5.38 -18.13 23.31
CA PHE A 261 -5.03 -17.05 24.22
C PHE A 261 -6.26 -16.72 25.08
N ASP A 262 -6.08 -16.63 26.40
CA ASP A 262 -7.17 -16.34 27.33
C ASP A 262 -7.67 -14.89 27.20
N THR A 263 -6.84 -14.02 26.64
CA THR A 263 -7.13 -12.60 26.40
C THR A 263 -7.80 -12.33 25.04
N ILE A 264 -7.94 -13.33 24.17
CA ILE A 264 -8.55 -13.19 22.84
C ILE A 264 -9.73 -14.14 22.73
N LEU A 265 -10.89 -13.66 23.15
CA LEU A 265 -12.14 -14.41 23.16
C LEU A 265 -13.13 -13.85 22.12
N PRO A 266 -13.97 -14.71 21.51
CA PRO A 266 -15.00 -14.23 20.60
C PRO A 266 -16.12 -13.57 21.40
N TYR A 267 -16.64 -12.44 20.91
CA TYR A 267 -17.87 -11.87 21.44
C TYR A 267 -19.06 -12.78 21.17
N ASP A 268 -19.98 -12.87 22.14
CA ASP A 268 -21.10 -13.81 22.08
C ASP A 268 -22.08 -13.51 20.94
N HIS A 269 -22.30 -12.23 20.63
CA HIS A 269 -23.30 -11.78 19.65
C HIS A 269 -22.90 -12.03 18.20
N SER A 270 -21.60 -12.14 17.92
CA SER A 270 -21.04 -12.28 16.58
C SER A 270 -20.24 -13.58 16.41
N ARG A 271 -20.16 -14.43 17.44
CA ARG A 271 -19.42 -15.70 17.36
C ARG A 271 -20.02 -16.60 16.28
N VAL A 272 -19.21 -17.54 15.78
CA VAL A 272 -19.71 -18.61 14.91
C VAL A 272 -20.16 -19.80 15.77
N PRO A 273 -21.48 -20.08 15.90
CA PRO A 273 -21.95 -21.25 16.64
C PRO A 273 -21.84 -22.50 15.77
N LEU A 274 -21.18 -23.54 16.28
CA LEU A 274 -21.19 -24.84 15.63
C LEU A 274 -22.47 -25.58 15.98
N THR A 275 -22.98 -26.37 15.03
CA THR A 275 -24.09 -27.29 15.27
C THR A 275 -23.67 -28.30 16.35
N PRO A 276 -24.39 -28.41 17.49
CA PRO A 276 -24.04 -29.34 18.55
C PRO A 276 -23.99 -30.78 18.06
N LEU A 277 -22.96 -31.50 18.47
CA LEU A 277 -22.81 -32.93 18.23
C LEU A 277 -23.75 -33.74 19.16
N PRO A 278 -24.32 -34.85 18.66
CA PRO A 278 -25.07 -35.77 19.51
C PRO A 278 -24.24 -36.24 20.71
N GLY A 279 -24.77 -36.09 21.92
CA GLY A 279 -24.11 -36.49 23.16
C GLY A 279 -23.08 -35.50 23.72
N ASP A 280 -22.83 -34.37 23.05
CA ASP A 280 -21.94 -33.30 23.56
C ASP A 280 -22.62 -31.92 23.41
N PRO A 281 -23.39 -31.47 24.42
CA PRO A 281 -24.07 -30.17 24.38
C PRO A 281 -23.10 -28.97 24.44
N HIS A 282 -21.82 -29.18 24.73
CA HIS A 282 -20.78 -28.14 24.82
C HIS A 282 -19.91 -28.07 23.55
N SER A 283 -20.32 -28.75 22.48
CA SER A 283 -19.61 -28.81 21.21
C SER A 283 -19.95 -27.68 20.24
N ASP A 284 -20.74 -26.69 20.66
CA ASP A 284 -21.18 -25.54 19.85
C ASP A 284 -20.13 -24.43 19.71
N TYR A 285 -19.02 -24.54 20.43
CA TYR A 285 -18.02 -23.49 20.53
C TYR A 285 -16.82 -23.67 19.61
N ILE A 286 -16.48 -22.59 18.92
CA ILE A 286 -15.19 -22.34 18.27
C ILE A 286 -14.79 -20.87 18.48
N ASN A 287 -13.50 -20.58 18.62
CA ASN A 287 -13.00 -19.21 18.74
C ASN A 287 -12.94 -18.53 17.36
N ALA A 288 -14.10 -18.00 16.94
CA ALA A 288 -14.32 -17.36 15.65
C ALA A 288 -15.47 -16.35 15.74
N ASN A 289 -15.42 -15.27 14.96
CA ASN A 289 -16.51 -14.30 14.80
C ASN A 289 -16.77 -14.00 13.32
N TYR A 290 -18.03 -13.74 12.97
CA TYR A 290 -18.38 -13.13 11.70
C TYR A 290 -17.89 -11.68 11.67
N ILE A 291 -17.31 -11.27 10.54
CA ILE A 291 -16.87 -9.91 10.26
C ILE A 291 -17.49 -9.47 8.93
N ASP A 292 -17.98 -8.25 8.89
CA ASP A 292 -18.58 -7.67 7.69
C ASP A 292 -17.50 -7.35 6.65
N GLY A 293 -17.83 -7.60 5.39
CA GLY A 293 -17.10 -7.08 4.23
C GLY A 293 -17.76 -5.82 3.69
N TYR A 294 -17.12 -5.18 2.73
CA TYR A 294 -17.69 -3.99 2.11
C TYR A 294 -18.97 -4.36 1.34
N GLY A 295 -20.11 -3.82 1.76
CA GLY A 295 -21.42 -4.12 1.17
C GLY A 295 -21.99 -5.52 1.46
N GLN A 296 -21.34 -6.32 2.32
CA GLN A 296 -21.77 -7.69 2.63
C GLN A 296 -21.60 -8.00 4.12
N THR A 297 -22.72 -8.09 4.85
CA THR A 297 -22.74 -8.56 6.24
C THR A 297 -22.24 -10.00 6.34
N GLY A 298 -21.39 -10.27 7.32
CA GLY A 298 -20.84 -11.60 7.56
C GLY A 298 -20.03 -12.17 6.38
N ALA A 299 -19.41 -11.33 5.55
CA ALA A 299 -18.59 -11.78 4.41
C ALA A 299 -17.39 -12.63 4.84
N PHE A 300 -16.91 -12.44 6.06
CA PHE A 300 -15.73 -13.10 6.61
C PHE A 300 -16.04 -13.82 7.92
N ILE A 301 -15.24 -14.83 8.22
CA ILE A 301 -15.06 -15.39 9.56
C ILE A 301 -13.62 -15.14 9.99
N ALA A 302 -13.42 -14.31 11.01
CA ALA A 302 -12.12 -14.13 11.65
C ALA A 302 -11.97 -15.13 12.80
N CYS A 303 -10.96 -16.01 12.73
CA CYS A 303 -10.78 -17.06 13.73
C CYS A 303 -9.31 -17.28 14.12
N GLN A 304 -9.10 -17.92 15.27
CA GLN A 304 -7.75 -18.30 15.71
C GLN A 304 -7.16 -19.39 14.80
N GLY A 305 -5.83 -19.45 14.70
CA GLY A 305 -5.15 -20.59 14.12
C GLY A 305 -5.45 -21.85 14.95
N PRO A 306 -6.02 -22.91 14.35
CA PRO A 306 -6.49 -24.06 15.10
C PRO A 306 -5.37 -24.70 15.94
N LYS A 307 -5.75 -25.19 17.12
CA LYS A 307 -4.91 -25.98 18.01
C LYS A 307 -5.07 -27.46 17.67
N PRO A 308 -4.15 -28.36 18.07
CA PRO A 308 -4.30 -29.79 17.81
C PRO A 308 -5.67 -30.36 18.23
N ASN A 309 -6.20 -29.90 19.37
CA ASN A 309 -7.50 -30.33 19.89
C ASN A 309 -8.72 -29.67 19.22
N THR A 310 -8.54 -28.60 18.42
CA THR A 310 -9.63 -27.86 17.77
C THR A 310 -9.63 -27.96 16.24
N VAL A 311 -8.69 -28.70 15.63
CA VAL A 311 -8.67 -28.91 14.16
C VAL A 311 -9.99 -29.55 13.66
N LYS A 312 -10.56 -30.47 14.45
CA LYS A 312 -11.86 -31.09 14.13
C LYS A 312 -13.01 -30.07 14.11
N ASP A 313 -12.98 -29.10 15.01
CA ASP A 313 -14.00 -28.07 15.13
C ASP A 313 -13.86 -27.02 14.02
N PHE A 314 -12.61 -26.70 13.65
CA PHE A 314 -12.30 -25.86 12.50
C PHE A 314 -12.88 -26.45 11.20
N TRP A 315 -12.67 -27.74 10.93
CA TRP A 315 -13.25 -28.37 9.73
C TRP A 315 -14.77 -28.52 9.77
N ARG A 316 -15.37 -28.68 10.97
CA ARG A 316 -16.82 -28.57 11.14
C ARG A 316 -17.33 -27.19 10.74
N MET A 317 -16.65 -26.12 11.17
CA MET A 317 -16.98 -24.75 10.78
C MET A 317 -16.91 -24.58 9.26
N VAL A 318 -15.78 -24.95 8.64
CA VAL A 318 -15.59 -24.84 7.18
C VAL A 318 -16.70 -25.56 6.40
N TRP A 319 -17.09 -26.75 6.85
CA TRP A 319 -18.17 -27.52 6.23
C TRP A 319 -19.56 -26.90 6.41
N GLN A 320 -19.87 -26.49 7.65
CA GLN A 320 -21.16 -25.92 8.06
C GLN A 320 -21.43 -24.61 7.33
N GLU A 321 -20.44 -23.73 7.32
CA GLU A 321 -20.54 -22.39 6.74
C GLU A 321 -20.47 -22.40 5.22
N ASP A 322 -20.24 -23.58 4.62
CA ASP A 322 -20.05 -23.74 3.19
C ASP A 322 -18.99 -22.75 2.69
N SER A 323 -17.82 -22.72 3.34
CA SER A 323 -16.79 -21.72 3.02
C SER A 323 -16.00 -22.13 1.77
N PRO A 324 -15.97 -21.31 0.71
CA PRO A 324 -15.24 -21.63 -0.51
C PRO A 324 -13.72 -21.38 -0.37
N VAL A 325 -13.33 -20.50 0.55
CA VAL A 325 -11.97 -19.99 0.70
C VAL A 325 -11.55 -19.97 2.17
N ILE A 326 -10.32 -20.43 2.41
CA ILE A 326 -9.60 -20.26 3.68
C ILE A 326 -8.37 -19.40 3.40
N VAL A 327 -8.21 -18.28 4.10
CA VAL A 327 -7.03 -17.42 4.08
C VAL A 327 -6.24 -17.65 5.36
N MET A 328 -5.00 -18.12 5.24
CA MET A 328 -4.05 -18.37 6.32
C MET A 328 -2.89 -17.39 6.22
N LEU A 329 -2.68 -16.57 7.24
CA LEU A 329 -1.73 -15.44 7.26
C LEU A 329 -0.57 -15.65 8.25
N THR A 330 -0.19 -16.90 8.52
CA THR A 330 0.87 -17.24 9.46
C THR A 330 1.51 -18.55 9.06
N ASN A 331 2.82 -18.67 9.27
CA ASN A 331 3.49 -19.95 9.18
C ASN A 331 3.06 -20.85 10.34
N LEU A 332 3.33 -22.16 10.25
CA LEU A 332 2.99 -23.08 11.35
C LEU A 332 3.80 -22.78 12.62
N THR A 333 5.07 -22.39 12.42
CA THR A 333 6.03 -22.03 13.47
C THR A 333 6.79 -20.79 13.03
N GLU A 334 6.99 -19.85 13.97
CA GLU A 334 7.68 -18.57 13.78
C GLU A 334 8.51 -18.34 15.05
N ASP A 335 9.80 -18.00 14.93
CA ASP A 335 10.77 -17.95 16.05
C ASP A 335 10.68 -19.15 17.01
N ALA A 336 10.63 -20.37 16.45
CA ALA A 336 10.45 -21.63 17.18
C ALA A 336 9.15 -21.75 18.02
N LYS A 337 8.21 -20.80 17.90
CA LYS A 337 6.90 -20.82 18.58
C LYS A 337 5.81 -21.29 17.63
N THR A 338 5.01 -22.27 18.07
CA THR A 338 3.88 -22.78 17.27
C THR A 338 2.76 -21.75 17.18
N LYS A 339 2.49 -21.25 15.97
CA LYS A 339 1.44 -20.27 15.69
C LYS A 339 0.12 -20.91 15.26
N CYS A 340 0.18 -22.04 14.57
CA CYS A 340 -0.97 -22.75 14.02
C CYS A 340 -0.69 -24.26 13.93
N ALA A 341 -1.66 -25.10 14.28
CA ALA A 341 -1.55 -26.54 13.99
C ALA A 341 -1.82 -26.79 12.51
N LYS A 342 -1.08 -27.72 11.90
CA LYS A 342 -1.34 -28.13 10.52
C LYS A 342 -2.69 -28.85 10.43
N TYR A 343 -3.61 -28.29 9.64
CA TYR A 343 -4.98 -28.80 9.49
C TYR A 343 -5.26 -29.36 8.09
N TRP A 344 -4.25 -29.62 7.26
CA TRP A 344 -4.39 -30.25 5.95
C TRP A 344 -3.47 -31.47 5.82
N PRO A 345 -3.79 -32.44 4.94
CA PRO A 345 -2.89 -33.55 4.62
C PRO A 345 -1.69 -33.07 3.79
N ASP A 346 -0.55 -33.74 3.93
CA ASP A 346 0.58 -33.61 3.01
C ASP A 346 0.26 -34.19 1.64
N GLU A 347 -0.37 -35.37 1.63
CA GLU A 347 -0.77 -36.10 0.43
C GLU A 347 -2.06 -36.88 0.71
N GLY A 348 -2.81 -37.19 -0.36
CA GLY A 348 -4.02 -38.00 -0.26
C GLY A 348 -5.08 -37.40 0.67
N SER A 349 -5.68 -38.25 1.51
CA SER A 349 -6.80 -37.90 2.39
C SER A 349 -6.42 -38.06 3.87
N LYS A 350 -6.86 -37.11 4.72
CA LYS A 350 -6.74 -37.18 6.18
C LYS A 350 -8.06 -36.86 6.84
N ARG A 351 -8.37 -37.61 7.91
CA ARG A 351 -9.58 -37.45 8.70
C ARG A 351 -9.36 -36.44 9.84
N PHE A 352 -10.29 -35.49 9.96
CA PHE A 352 -10.36 -34.50 11.02
C PHE A 352 -11.75 -34.55 11.66
N GLY A 353 -11.91 -35.39 12.68
CA GLY A 353 -13.23 -35.65 13.27
C GLY A 353 -14.17 -36.38 12.31
N LEU A 354 -15.28 -35.74 11.93
CA LEU A 354 -16.25 -36.28 10.97
C LEU A 354 -15.94 -35.89 9.51
N ILE A 355 -15.01 -34.95 9.29
CA ILE A 355 -14.68 -34.45 7.97
C ILE A 355 -13.42 -35.16 7.44
N VAL A 356 -13.49 -35.69 6.24
CA VAL A 356 -12.34 -36.23 5.51
C VAL A 356 -11.91 -35.20 4.47
N VAL A 357 -10.67 -34.74 4.57
CA VAL A 357 -10.09 -33.71 3.71
C VAL A 357 -9.03 -34.34 2.81
N THR A 358 -9.10 -34.05 1.52
CA THR A 358 -8.21 -34.59 0.49
C THR A 358 -7.50 -33.47 -0.24
N LEU A 359 -6.16 -33.52 -0.30
CA LEU A 359 -5.38 -32.60 -1.13
C LEU A 359 -5.50 -33.02 -2.60
N LYS A 360 -5.91 -32.08 -3.46
CA LYS A 360 -6.03 -32.32 -4.91
C LYS A 360 -4.96 -31.61 -5.71
N LYS A 361 -4.57 -30.41 -5.29
CA LYS A 361 -3.58 -29.59 -5.98
C LYS A 361 -2.89 -28.66 -4.99
N GLU A 362 -1.59 -28.49 -5.13
CA GLU A 362 -0.79 -27.49 -4.43
C GLU A 362 -0.02 -26.64 -5.44
N GLU A 363 -0.11 -25.32 -5.31
CA GLU A 363 0.55 -24.34 -6.18
C GLU A 363 1.37 -23.39 -5.31
N THR A 364 2.71 -23.47 -5.44
CA THR A 364 3.62 -22.61 -4.69
C THR A 364 3.99 -21.37 -5.52
N HIS A 365 3.82 -20.20 -4.92
CA HIS A 365 4.27 -18.90 -5.39
C HIS A 365 5.36 -18.37 -4.47
N THR A 366 5.97 -17.23 -4.83
CA THR A 366 7.03 -16.59 -4.04
C THR A 366 6.60 -16.34 -2.59
N ASP A 367 5.46 -15.66 -2.39
CA ASP A 367 5.02 -15.21 -1.06
C ASP A 367 3.83 -15.99 -0.49
N PHE A 368 3.29 -16.95 -1.24
CA PHE A 368 2.14 -17.72 -0.79
C PHE A 368 2.00 -19.08 -1.49
N THR A 369 1.23 -19.97 -0.89
CA THR A 369 0.87 -21.28 -1.45
C THR A 369 -0.65 -21.41 -1.54
N VAL A 370 -1.16 -21.96 -2.63
CA VAL A 370 -2.60 -22.24 -2.82
C VAL A 370 -2.84 -23.74 -2.86
N ARG A 371 -3.71 -24.24 -1.99
CA ARG A 371 -4.12 -25.66 -1.94
C ARG A 371 -5.57 -25.81 -2.31
N THR A 372 -5.86 -26.70 -3.25
CA THR A 372 -7.22 -27.13 -3.57
C THR A 372 -7.53 -28.38 -2.76
N LEU A 373 -8.52 -28.28 -1.88
CA LEU A 373 -8.88 -29.28 -0.89
C LEU A 373 -10.32 -29.73 -1.13
N HIS A 374 -10.55 -31.04 -1.14
CA HIS A 374 -11.87 -31.62 -1.19
C HIS A 374 -12.25 -32.13 0.19
N MET A 375 -13.42 -31.75 0.69
CA MET A 375 -13.96 -32.22 1.96
C MET A 375 -15.23 -33.03 1.77
N SER A 376 -15.40 -34.04 2.61
CA SER A 376 -16.59 -34.91 2.64
C SER A 376 -16.90 -35.32 4.09
N VAL A 377 -18.17 -35.58 4.38
CA VAL A 377 -18.60 -36.06 5.69
C VAL A 377 -18.54 -37.58 5.71
N LEU A 378 -17.94 -38.14 6.77
CA LEU A 378 -17.83 -39.57 7.00
C LEU A 378 -19.22 -40.23 7.02
N HIS A 379 -19.37 -41.37 6.35
CA HIS A 379 -20.62 -42.15 6.25
C HIS A 379 -21.82 -41.39 5.66
N SER A 380 -21.58 -40.27 4.98
CA SER A 380 -22.59 -39.55 4.24
C SER A 380 -22.38 -39.81 2.74
N ASN A 381 -23.46 -40.14 2.03
CA ASN A 381 -23.48 -40.14 0.55
C ASN A 381 -23.53 -38.71 -0.02
N SER A 382 -23.37 -37.68 0.82
CA SER A 382 -23.37 -36.27 0.42
C SER A 382 -22.29 -35.97 -0.60
N SER A 383 -22.57 -34.99 -1.46
CA SER A 383 -21.63 -34.41 -2.40
C SER A 383 -20.36 -33.93 -1.69
N THR A 384 -19.22 -34.12 -2.37
CA THR A 384 -17.94 -33.55 -1.96
C THR A 384 -17.97 -32.04 -2.16
N LYS A 385 -17.49 -31.26 -1.19
CA LYS A 385 -17.32 -29.81 -1.33
C LYS A 385 -15.86 -29.47 -1.59
N THR A 386 -15.62 -28.43 -2.38
CA THR A 386 -14.26 -27.95 -2.70
C THR A 386 -14.01 -26.63 -1.99
N VAL A 387 -12.88 -26.56 -1.27
CA VAL A 387 -12.37 -25.34 -0.64
C VAL A 387 -10.95 -25.09 -1.09
N LYS A 388 -10.60 -23.82 -1.30
CA LYS A 388 -9.21 -23.43 -1.54
C LYS A 388 -8.62 -22.76 -0.31
N GLN A 389 -7.49 -23.31 0.17
CA GLN A 389 -6.67 -22.64 1.17
C GLN A 389 -5.63 -21.78 0.45
N PHE A 390 -5.62 -20.50 0.76
CA PHE A 390 -4.62 -19.53 0.38
C PHE A 390 -3.75 -19.24 1.61
N HIS A 391 -2.49 -19.67 1.58
CA HIS A 391 -1.54 -19.56 2.69
C HIS A 391 -0.45 -18.56 2.36
N PHE A 392 -0.53 -17.36 2.94
CA PHE A 392 0.48 -16.32 2.79
C PHE A 392 1.66 -16.59 3.72
N THR A 393 2.82 -16.85 3.14
CA THR A 393 4.07 -17.25 3.83
C THR A 393 5.07 -16.11 3.95
N GLY A 394 4.88 -15.02 3.20
CA GLY A 394 5.77 -13.85 3.18
C GLY A 394 5.55 -12.84 4.32
N TRP A 395 4.68 -13.12 5.30
CA TRP A 395 4.51 -12.20 6.44
C TRP A 395 5.62 -12.44 7.47
N PRO A 396 6.40 -11.41 7.85
CA PRO A 396 7.50 -11.58 8.80
C PRO A 396 7.04 -11.94 10.22
N ASP A 397 7.90 -12.65 10.95
CA ASP A 397 7.67 -13.05 12.34
C ASP A 397 7.46 -11.84 13.26
N HIS A 398 8.19 -10.74 12.98
CA HIS A 398 8.04 -9.44 13.63
C HIS A 398 7.60 -8.36 12.64
N GLY A 399 6.62 -7.55 13.04
CA GLY A 399 6.17 -6.39 12.27
C GLY A 399 5.20 -6.71 11.13
N VAL A 400 5.38 -6.00 10.02
CA VAL A 400 4.50 -5.99 8.84
C VAL A 400 5.32 -6.24 7.57
N PRO A 401 4.72 -6.77 6.48
CA PRO A 401 5.40 -6.90 5.22
C PRO A 401 5.93 -5.55 4.73
N VAL A 402 7.14 -5.53 4.16
CA VAL A 402 7.72 -4.32 3.55
C VAL A 402 6.98 -3.97 2.25
N ASP A 403 6.65 -5.00 1.50
CA ASP A 403 5.94 -4.95 0.23
C ASP A 403 4.52 -5.48 0.43
N PHE A 404 3.51 -4.64 0.21
CA PHE A 404 2.12 -5.03 0.31
C PHE A 404 1.56 -5.52 -1.04
N SER A 405 2.28 -5.35 -2.15
CA SER A 405 1.85 -5.81 -3.49
C SER A 405 1.61 -7.32 -3.50
N ALA A 406 2.40 -8.09 -2.75
CA ALA A 406 2.19 -9.52 -2.58
C ALA A 406 0.84 -9.84 -1.91
N LEU A 407 0.39 -9.02 -0.96
CA LEU A 407 -0.93 -9.17 -0.34
C LEU A 407 -2.06 -8.80 -1.30
N VAL A 408 -1.88 -7.79 -2.15
CA VAL A 408 -2.86 -7.43 -3.20
C VAL A 408 -2.96 -8.53 -4.25
N GLN A 409 -1.84 -9.06 -4.74
CA GLN A 409 -1.83 -10.19 -5.68
C GLN A 409 -2.48 -11.43 -5.07
N PHE A 410 -2.18 -11.71 -3.80
CA PHE A 410 -2.81 -12.79 -3.04
C PHE A 410 -4.33 -12.57 -2.93
N ARG A 411 -4.75 -11.33 -2.66
CA ARG A 411 -6.17 -10.93 -2.59
C ARG A 411 -6.89 -11.15 -3.91
N ASP A 412 -6.37 -10.57 -4.98
CA ASP A 412 -6.97 -10.63 -6.32
C ASP A 412 -7.14 -12.07 -6.77
N LYS A 413 -6.18 -12.95 -6.43
CA LYS A 413 -6.25 -14.37 -6.76
C LYS A 413 -7.40 -15.08 -6.05
N PHE A 414 -7.66 -14.82 -4.77
CA PHE A 414 -8.80 -15.44 -4.09
C PHE A 414 -10.13 -14.82 -4.53
N LYS A 415 -10.21 -13.50 -4.74
CA LYS A 415 -11.42 -12.82 -5.26
C LYS A 415 -11.80 -13.34 -6.64
N TRP A 416 -10.81 -13.57 -7.52
CA TRP A 416 -11.04 -14.19 -8.83
C TRP A 416 -11.64 -15.60 -8.71
N TYR A 417 -11.16 -16.39 -7.75
CA TYR A 417 -11.71 -17.72 -7.51
C TYR A 417 -13.12 -17.64 -6.90
N GLN A 418 -13.35 -16.73 -5.95
CA GLN A 418 -14.64 -16.50 -5.32
C GLN A 418 -15.73 -16.17 -6.36
N LYS A 419 -15.41 -15.33 -7.36
CA LYS A 419 -16.33 -14.99 -8.46
C LYS A 419 -16.71 -16.19 -9.35
N LYS A 420 -15.96 -17.30 -9.30
CA LYS A 420 -16.16 -18.49 -10.16
C LYS A 420 -16.89 -19.64 -9.49
N VAL A 421 -17.00 -19.62 -8.17
CA VAL A 421 -17.63 -20.72 -7.42
C VAL A 421 -19.09 -20.37 -7.14
N GLU A 422 -19.95 -21.39 -7.21
CA GLU A 422 -21.38 -21.24 -6.88
C GLU A 422 -21.60 -21.02 -5.38
N CYS A 423 -20.68 -21.54 -4.57
CA CYS A 423 -20.67 -21.46 -3.12
C CYS A 423 -20.31 -20.03 -2.66
N GLN A 424 -21.25 -19.37 -1.96
CA GLN A 424 -21.14 -17.97 -1.52
C GLN A 424 -21.01 -17.83 0.02
N GLY A 425 -20.61 -18.90 0.72
CA GLY A 425 -20.35 -18.83 2.16
C GLY A 425 -19.20 -17.90 2.53
N PRO A 426 -19.06 -17.54 3.82
CA PRO A 426 -18.05 -16.58 4.27
C PRO A 426 -16.63 -17.08 4.03
N ILE A 427 -15.74 -16.13 3.75
CA ILE A 427 -14.30 -16.40 3.65
C ILE A 427 -13.74 -16.55 5.06
N ILE A 428 -13.12 -17.70 5.35
CA ILE A 428 -12.47 -17.92 6.64
C ILE A 428 -11.08 -17.30 6.59
N VAL A 429 -10.78 -16.35 7.48
CA VAL A 429 -9.48 -15.70 7.59
C VAL A 429 -8.90 -15.98 8.97
N HIS A 430 -7.67 -16.48 9.02
CA HIS A 430 -7.00 -16.76 10.28
C HIS A 430 -5.50 -16.48 10.25
N SER A 431 -4.96 -16.25 11.43
CA SER A 431 -3.52 -16.12 11.71
C SER A 431 -3.21 -17.01 12.92
N SER A 432 -2.57 -16.49 13.96
CA SER A 432 -2.41 -17.21 15.24
C SER A 432 -3.59 -16.91 16.18
N ALA A 433 -3.76 -15.65 16.60
CA ALA A 433 -4.88 -15.22 17.44
C ALA A 433 -6.17 -14.90 16.66
N GLY A 434 -6.05 -14.64 15.34
CA GLY A 434 -7.19 -14.28 14.52
C GLY A 434 -7.65 -12.84 14.69
N VAL A 435 -6.74 -11.91 15.03
CA VAL A 435 -7.07 -10.48 15.26
C VAL A 435 -6.08 -9.51 14.61
N GLY A 436 -4.77 -9.76 14.71
CA GLY A 436 -3.72 -8.89 14.14
C GLY A 436 -3.66 -8.94 12.61
N ARG A 437 -2.83 -9.83 12.05
CA ARG A 437 -2.69 -10.04 10.59
C ARG A 437 -4.04 -10.29 9.91
N THR A 438 -4.93 -11.03 10.58
CA THR A 438 -6.31 -11.29 10.15
C THR A 438 -7.10 -10.00 9.97
N GLY A 439 -7.09 -9.10 10.96
CA GLY A 439 -7.79 -7.82 10.86
C GLY A 439 -7.15 -6.89 9.85
N THR A 440 -5.82 -6.87 9.75
CA THR A 440 -5.11 -6.12 8.72
C THR A 440 -5.54 -6.54 7.32
N PHE A 441 -5.58 -7.85 7.05
CA PHE A 441 -5.97 -8.35 5.74
C PHE A 441 -7.43 -8.07 5.39
N ILE A 442 -8.35 -8.28 6.33
CA ILE A 442 -9.78 -7.97 6.11
C ILE A 442 -9.96 -6.47 5.87
N ALA A 443 -9.23 -5.62 6.60
CA ALA A 443 -9.29 -4.18 6.39
C ALA A 443 -8.80 -3.78 5.00
N LEU A 444 -7.68 -4.32 4.53
CA LEU A 444 -7.19 -4.08 3.18
C LEU A 444 -8.23 -4.50 2.13
N ASP A 445 -8.84 -5.68 2.29
CA ASP A 445 -9.85 -6.16 1.36
C ASP A 445 -11.06 -5.22 1.27
N TYR A 446 -11.57 -4.82 2.44
CA TYR A 446 -12.70 -3.92 2.59
C TYR A 446 -12.40 -2.55 1.99
N LEU A 447 -11.25 -1.96 2.33
CA LEU A 447 -10.90 -0.59 1.93
C LEU A 447 -10.67 -0.47 0.43
N LEU A 448 -10.11 -1.51 -0.20
CA LEU A 448 -9.95 -1.54 -1.66
C LEU A 448 -11.31 -1.61 -2.37
N ASP A 449 -12.23 -2.44 -1.89
CA ASP A 449 -13.60 -2.49 -2.43
C ASP A 449 -14.36 -1.17 -2.16
N GLN A 450 -14.17 -0.56 -0.98
CA GLN A 450 -14.75 0.75 -0.65
C GLN A 450 -14.23 1.86 -1.56
N ALA A 451 -12.91 1.91 -1.79
CA ALA A 451 -12.29 2.89 -2.65
C ALA A 451 -12.80 2.79 -4.09
N GLU A 452 -12.90 1.57 -4.62
CA GLU A 452 -13.43 1.31 -5.97
C GLU A 452 -14.90 1.73 -6.09
N ALA A 453 -15.72 1.46 -5.07
CA ALA A 453 -17.15 1.72 -5.11
C ALA A 453 -17.54 3.19 -4.83
N GLU A 454 -16.84 3.88 -3.93
CA GLU A 454 -17.25 5.19 -3.42
C GLU A 454 -16.26 6.33 -3.74
N GLY A 455 -15.05 6.02 -4.20
CA GLY A 455 -14.00 7.03 -4.39
C GLY A 455 -13.50 7.63 -3.07
N LYS A 456 -13.71 6.95 -1.94
CA LYS A 456 -13.27 7.38 -0.61
C LYS A 456 -13.06 6.17 0.31
N ILE A 457 -12.28 6.35 1.38
CA ILE A 457 -12.02 5.31 2.39
C ILE A 457 -12.18 5.86 3.80
N ASN A 458 -12.46 4.99 4.78
CA ASN A 458 -12.46 5.38 6.20
C ASN A 458 -11.84 4.29 7.08
N ILE A 459 -10.52 4.40 7.29
CA ILE A 459 -9.73 3.39 7.99
C ILE A 459 -10.14 3.30 9.46
N PHE A 460 -10.19 4.42 10.18
CA PHE A 460 -10.49 4.42 11.61
C PHE A 460 -11.89 3.88 11.92
N ASN A 461 -12.92 4.33 11.20
CA ASN A 461 -14.29 3.83 11.37
C ASN A 461 -14.37 2.33 11.07
N LEU A 462 -13.70 1.86 10.01
CA LEU A 462 -13.65 0.43 9.71
C LEU A 462 -13.04 -0.39 10.87
N VAL A 463 -11.93 0.07 11.45
CA VAL A 463 -11.34 -0.63 12.60
C VAL A 463 -12.29 -0.65 13.80
N GLN A 464 -13.01 0.44 14.05
CA GLN A 464 -14.04 0.47 15.09
C GLN A 464 -15.15 -0.55 14.81
N LEU A 465 -15.66 -0.62 13.58
CA LEU A 465 -16.67 -1.60 13.17
C LEU A 465 -16.18 -3.04 13.35
N MET A 466 -14.96 -3.35 12.90
CA MET A 466 -14.37 -4.67 13.12
C MET A 466 -14.20 -4.99 14.61
N ARG A 467 -13.79 -4.00 15.43
CA ARG A 467 -13.63 -4.16 16.88
C ARG A 467 -14.95 -4.29 17.64
N ARG A 468 -16.09 -3.92 17.04
CA ARG A 468 -17.43 -4.25 17.57
C ARG A 468 -17.74 -5.74 17.39
N SER A 469 -17.34 -6.33 16.27
CA SER A 469 -17.58 -7.75 15.98
C SER A 469 -16.56 -8.69 16.60
N ARG A 470 -15.29 -8.29 16.74
CA ARG A 470 -14.25 -9.10 17.42
C ARG A 470 -13.22 -8.19 18.07
N SER A 471 -12.90 -8.42 19.34
CA SER A 471 -11.94 -7.60 20.08
C SER A 471 -10.56 -7.54 19.40
N MET A 472 -9.85 -6.43 19.55
CA MET A 472 -8.44 -6.29 19.17
C MET A 472 -8.11 -6.50 17.68
N MET A 473 -9.11 -6.44 16.79
CA MET A 473 -8.87 -6.43 15.34
C MET A 473 -7.89 -5.29 14.99
N ILE A 474 -6.83 -5.63 14.26
CA ILE A 474 -5.62 -4.81 14.06
C ILE A 474 -4.96 -4.51 15.41
N GLN A 475 -4.07 -5.41 15.80
CA GLN A 475 -3.63 -5.57 17.19
C GLN A 475 -2.49 -4.62 17.59
N THR A 476 -1.70 -4.12 16.62
CA THR A 476 -0.56 -3.25 16.92
C THR A 476 -0.61 -1.94 16.13
N GLU A 477 0.11 -0.93 16.63
CA GLU A 477 0.28 0.35 15.95
C GLU A 477 0.92 0.17 14.56
N GLU A 478 1.92 -0.71 14.43
CA GLU A 478 2.61 -0.96 13.15
C GLU A 478 1.66 -1.54 12.10
N GLN A 479 0.73 -2.40 12.50
CA GLN A 479 -0.31 -2.92 11.61
C GLN A 479 -1.28 -1.82 11.17
N TYR A 480 -1.56 -0.86 12.05
CA TYR A 480 -2.40 0.29 11.73
C TYR A 480 -1.70 1.23 10.74
N TYR A 481 -0.44 1.58 11.02
CA TYR A 481 0.43 2.35 10.12
C TYR A 481 0.53 1.70 8.74
N PHE A 482 0.71 0.38 8.71
CA PHE A 482 0.79 -0.39 7.47
C PHE A 482 -0.45 -0.26 6.60
N ILE A 483 -1.66 -0.24 7.17
CA ILE A 483 -2.89 -0.08 6.38
C ILE A 483 -2.93 1.31 5.73
N HIS A 484 -2.58 2.35 6.48
CA HIS A 484 -2.52 3.72 5.94
C HIS A 484 -1.47 3.83 4.83
N ASP A 485 -0.28 3.26 5.03
CA ASP A 485 0.79 3.25 4.03
C ASP A 485 0.36 2.46 2.77
N ALA A 486 -0.19 1.25 2.94
CA ALA A 486 -0.66 0.42 1.83
C ALA A 486 -1.78 1.09 1.03
N MET A 487 -2.73 1.78 1.70
CA MET A 487 -3.76 2.55 1.00
C MET A 487 -3.19 3.74 0.25
N LEU A 488 -2.22 4.46 0.82
CA LEU A 488 -1.52 5.54 0.11
C LEU A 488 -0.85 5.02 -1.15
N GLU A 489 -0.11 3.92 -1.04
CA GLU A 489 0.61 3.31 -2.15
C GLU A 489 -0.36 2.84 -3.24
N GLU A 490 -1.34 2.01 -2.90
CA GLU A 490 -2.27 1.43 -3.88
C GLU A 490 -3.14 2.50 -4.55
N LEU A 491 -3.65 3.47 -3.80
CA LEU A 491 -4.60 4.45 -4.34
C LEU A 491 -3.90 5.61 -5.06
N TYR A 492 -2.65 5.92 -4.73
CA TYR A 492 -1.92 7.05 -5.33
C TYR A 492 -0.92 6.62 -6.42
N CYS A 493 -0.22 5.50 -6.22
CA CYS A 493 0.72 4.94 -7.19
C CYS A 493 0.07 3.87 -8.07
N GLY A 494 -0.82 3.05 -7.49
CA GLY A 494 -1.36 1.85 -8.13
C GLY A 494 -0.34 0.73 -8.21
N ASN A 495 -0.62 -0.29 -9.03
CA ASN A 495 0.29 -1.41 -9.21
C ASN A 495 1.61 -0.97 -9.91
N THR A 496 2.72 -1.06 -9.19
CA THR A 496 4.09 -0.74 -9.65
C THR A 496 4.87 -1.96 -10.13
N THR A 497 4.33 -3.17 -9.97
CA THR A 497 4.94 -4.40 -10.47
C THR A 497 4.58 -4.62 -11.94
N VAL A 498 5.60 -4.71 -12.80
CA VAL A 498 5.42 -4.88 -14.25
C VAL A 498 6.19 -6.10 -14.78
N PRO A 499 5.59 -6.98 -15.61
CA PRO A 499 6.33 -8.01 -16.32
C PRO A 499 7.43 -7.41 -17.21
N VAL A 500 8.62 -8.01 -17.27
CA VAL A 500 9.77 -7.43 -18.00
C VAL A 500 9.42 -7.07 -19.45
N GLN A 501 8.62 -7.91 -20.12
CA GLN A 501 8.22 -7.72 -21.51
C GLN A 501 7.36 -6.46 -21.74
N ARG A 502 6.76 -5.91 -20.67
CA ARG A 502 5.94 -4.70 -20.70
C ARG A 502 6.63 -3.50 -20.05
N LEU A 503 7.90 -3.61 -19.67
CA LEU A 503 8.65 -2.56 -18.97
C LEU A 503 8.78 -1.30 -19.82
N GLN A 504 9.21 -1.40 -21.08
CA GLN A 504 9.42 -0.26 -21.97
C GLN A 504 8.14 0.61 -22.14
N PRO A 505 6.98 0.05 -22.55
CA PRO A 505 5.77 0.85 -22.69
C PRO A 505 5.23 1.33 -21.34
N TYR A 506 5.48 0.60 -20.24
CA TYR A 506 5.13 1.05 -18.89
C TYR A 506 5.96 2.27 -18.47
N PHE A 507 7.29 2.23 -18.63
CA PHE A 507 8.17 3.34 -18.28
C PHE A 507 7.91 4.58 -19.14
N HIS A 508 7.58 4.40 -20.43
CA HIS A 508 7.13 5.51 -21.27
C HIS A 508 5.88 6.20 -20.68
N ARG A 509 4.86 5.43 -20.26
CA ARG A 509 3.65 6.00 -19.62
C ARG A 509 3.93 6.62 -18.26
N LEU A 510 4.86 6.06 -17.47
CA LEU A 510 5.23 6.62 -16.17
C LEU A 510 5.73 8.06 -16.26
N LYS A 511 6.42 8.40 -17.36
CA LYS A 511 6.97 9.73 -17.64
C LYS A 511 5.93 10.73 -18.15
N GLN A 512 4.75 10.28 -18.56
CA GLN A 512 3.72 11.17 -19.08
C GLN A 512 3.09 11.97 -17.94
N VAL A 513 3.03 13.28 -18.10
CA VAL A 513 2.43 14.20 -17.12
C VAL A 513 0.91 14.12 -17.23
N ASP A 514 0.25 13.85 -16.11
CA ASP A 514 -1.20 13.89 -16.04
C ASP A 514 -1.69 15.36 -16.06
N ILE A 515 -2.58 15.67 -17.00
CA ILE A 515 -3.04 17.04 -17.28
C ILE A 515 -3.72 17.67 -16.06
N LYS A 516 -4.39 16.87 -15.22
CA LYS A 516 -5.15 17.37 -14.07
C LYS A 516 -4.23 17.71 -12.89
N SER A 517 -3.33 16.81 -12.55
CA SER A 517 -2.43 16.95 -11.39
C SER A 517 -1.15 17.72 -11.69
N GLY A 518 -0.74 17.82 -12.96
CA GLY A 518 0.55 18.37 -13.36
C GLY A 518 1.75 17.49 -12.99
N LEU A 519 1.51 16.28 -12.48
CA LEU A 519 2.54 15.31 -12.09
C LEU A 519 2.46 14.08 -12.98
N SER A 520 3.61 13.56 -13.34
CA SER A 520 3.77 12.22 -13.90
C SER A 520 3.57 11.14 -12.83
N LYS A 521 3.27 9.90 -13.24
CA LYS A 521 3.18 8.78 -12.27
C LYS A 521 4.52 8.51 -11.60
N LEU A 522 5.63 8.71 -12.33
CA LEU A 522 6.98 8.59 -11.79
C LEU A 522 7.22 9.57 -10.63
N GLU A 523 6.76 10.82 -10.76
CA GLU A 523 6.84 11.83 -9.70
C GLU A 523 5.96 11.48 -8.50
N ARG A 524 4.77 10.91 -8.73
CA ARG A 524 3.89 10.46 -7.64
C ARG A 524 4.51 9.31 -6.85
N GLU A 525 5.02 8.29 -7.53
CA GLU A 525 5.78 7.20 -6.91
C GLU A 525 6.92 7.75 -6.05
N PHE A 526 7.72 8.64 -6.60
CA PHE A 526 8.84 9.21 -5.87
C PHE A 526 8.41 10.07 -4.66
N ALA A 527 7.32 10.83 -4.78
CA ALA A 527 6.76 11.62 -3.70
C ALA A 527 6.27 10.72 -2.54
N VAL A 528 5.67 9.57 -2.84
CA VAL A 528 5.28 8.59 -1.82
C VAL A 528 6.51 7.99 -1.14
N LEU A 529 7.57 7.65 -1.89
CA LEU A 529 8.82 7.17 -1.30
C LEU A 529 9.43 8.19 -0.32
N GLN A 530 9.38 9.48 -0.63
CA GLN A 530 9.85 10.54 0.28
C GLN A 530 9.02 10.61 1.57
N GLN A 531 7.72 10.38 1.46
CA GLN A 531 6.80 10.47 2.58
C GLN A 531 6.86 9.25 3.50
N LEU A 532 6.97 8.05 2.94
CA LEU A 532 6.98 6.80 3.72
C LEU A 532 8.34 6.50 4.35
N CYS A 533 9.43 6.87 3.68
CA CYS A 533 10.79 6.53 4.10
C CYS A 533 11.45 7.64 4.93
N VAL A 534 10.74 8.23 5.88
CA VAL A 534 11.32 9.21 6.82
C VAL A 534 12.12 8.45 7.89
N GLY A 535 13.33 8.93 8.19
CA GLY A 535 14.28 8.24 9.09
C GLY A 535 13.73 8.01 10.49
N SER A 536 13.12 6.86 10.72
CA SER A 536 12.52 6.44 11.99
C SER A 536 13.44 5.54 12.84
N ALA A 537 14.62 5.19 12.33
CA ALA A 537 15.51 4.27 13.03
C ALA A 537 16.18 4.93 14.25
N ASN A 538 16.26 4.20 15.37
CA ASN A 538 17.01 4.63 16.54
C ASN A 538 18.51 4.78 16.17
N VAL A 539 19.00 6.02 16.17
CA VAL A 539 20.38 6.39 15.82
C VAL A 539 21.25 6.70 17.04
N GLY A 540 20.82 6.31 18.25
CA GLY A 540 21.47 6.71 19.51
C GLY A 540 22.99 6.45 19.57
N LYS A 541 23.48 5.29 19.08
CA LYS A 541 24.94 5.02 19.02
C LYS A 541 25.65 5.88 17.96
N SER A 542 25.00 6.14 16.83
CA SER A 542 25.51 7.02 15.77
C SER A 542 25.56 8.49 16.20
N GLN A 543 24.76 8.89 17.19
CA GLN A 543 24.71 10.25 17.73
C GLN A 543 25.62 10.46 18.96
N ALA A 544 26.22 9.40 19.52
CA ALA A 544 27.17 9.52 20.62
C ALA A 544 28.34 10.44 20.26
N SER A 545 28.75 11.31 21.19
CA SER A 545 29.82 12.30 20.98
C SER A 545 31.11 11.68 20.44
N ALA A 546 31.48 10.50 20.93
CA ALA A 546 32.65 9.73 20.48
C ALA A 546 32.62 9.32 18.99
N ASN A 547 31.43 9.27 18.38
CA ASN A 547 31.23 8.79 17.00
C ASN A 547 30.91 9.93 16.02
N VAL A 548 30.72 11.16 16.49
CA VAL A 548 30.39 12.31 15.62
C VAL A 548 31.46 12.54 14.57
N ASN A 549 32.74 12.46 14.96
CA ASN A 549 33.88 12.68 14.07
C ASN A 549 34.15 11.50 13.13
N LYS A 550 33.48 10.36 13.32
CA LYS A 550 33.58 9.19 12.44
C LYS A 550 32.62 9.24 11.26
N LYS A 551 31.91 10.36 11.05
CA LYS A 551 30.90 10.55 10.02
C LYS A 551 31.30 11.68 9.08
N ARG A 552 31.20 11.44 7.76
CA ARG A 552 31.42 12.49 6.76
C ARG A 552 30.26 13.48 6.73
N VAL A 553 29.02 12.97 6.79
CA VAL A 553 27.79 13.77 6.79
C VAL A 553 27.02 13.50 8.07
N ARG A 554 26.74 14.56 8.87
CA ARG A 554 26.09 14.41 10.18
C ARG A 554 24.71 13.74 10.09
N ASN A 555 23.94 14.09 9.06
CA ASN A 555 22.57 13.63 8.86
C ASN A 555 22.46 12.27 8.16
N ILE A 556 23.58 11.67 7.74
CA ILE A 556 23.62 10.33 7.16
C ILE A 556 24.24 9.41 8.20
N SER A 557 23.36 8.84 9.02
CA SER A 557 23.73 7.97 10.14
C SER A 557 23.02 6.63 10.01
N PRO A 558 23.70 5.51 10.29
CA PRO A 558 23.06 4.22 10.26
C PRO A 558 22.14 4.07 11.48
N GLY A 559 20.97 3.46 11.26
CA GLY A 559 20.11 3.00 12.35
C GLY A 559 20.77 1.86 13.12
N ASN A 560 20.58 1.79 14.44
CA ASN A 560 21.27 0.82 15.30
C ASN A 560 21.06 -0.64 14.87
N GLY A 561 19.86 -0.98 14.38
CA GLY A 561 19.50 -2.34 13.96
C GLY A 561 20.19 -2.83 12.69
N TRP A 562 20.82 -1.93 11.92
CA TRP A 562 21.40 -2.25 10.61
C TRP A 562 22.92 -2.07 10.57
N ARG A 563 23.57 -1.79 11.71
CA ARG A 563 25.03 -1.54 11.72
C ARG A 563 25.82 -2.85 11.70
N PRO A 564 26.97 -2.91 11.00
CA PRO A 564 27.98 -3.93 11.23
C PRO A 564 28.64 -3.68 12.59
N ALA A 565 28.24 -4.46 13.60
CA ALA A 565 28.64 -4.26 14.99
C ALA A 565 29.09 -5.58 15.64
N ASN A 566 30.21 -5.54 16.36
CA ASN A 566 30.82 -6.63 17.14
C ASN A 566 31.06 -6.27 18.63
N GLY A 567 30.51 -5.15 19.15
CA GLY A 567 30.69 -4.75 20.55
C GLY A 567 30.32 -3.29 20.89
N SER A 568 30.97 -2.72 21.92
CA SER A 568 30.65 -1.38 22.45
C SER A 568 31.52 -0.23 21.90
N THR A 569 32.70 -0.51 21.33
CA THR A 569 33.66 0.49 20.79
C THR A 569 33.80 0.45 19.25
N ASP A 570 32.83 -0.16 18.57
CA ASP A 570 32.95 -0.71 17.21
C ASP A 570 32.42 0.17 16.06
N TYR A 571 32.13 1.44 16.32
CA TYR A 571 31.37 2.24 15.36
C TYR A 571 32.12 2.49 14.05
N ILE A 572 31.48 2.11 12.94
CA ILE A 572 31.73 2.59 11.59
C ILE A 572 30.42 3.04 10.94
N ASN A 573 30.46 4.10 10.12
CA ASN A 573 29.28 4.57 9.38
C ASN A 573 29.02 3.68 8.16
N ALA A 574 28.39 2.53 8.43
CA ALA A 574 27.95 1.58 7.42
C ALA A 574 26.61 0.93 7.83
N VAL A 575 25.90 0.39 6.85
CA VAL A 575 24.69 -0.42 7.06
C VAL A 575 24.81 -1.76 6.33
N PHE A 576 24.26 -2.82 6.93
CA PHE A 576 23.91 -4.02 6.20
C PHE A 576 22.69 -3.77 5.34
N LEU A 577 22.69 -4.39 4.17
CA LEU A 577 21.58 -4.39 3.25
C LEU A 577 21.41 -5.78 2.65
N ASP A 578 20.17 -6.25 2.64
CA ASP A 578 19.81 -7.54 2.07
C ASP A 578 19.85 -7.49 0.54
N GLY A 579 20.41 -8.54 -0.06
CA GLY A 579 20.21 -8.86 -1.46
C GLY A 579 18.81 -9.43 -1.68
N TYR A 580 18.46 -9.73 -2.94
CA TYR A 580 17.14 -10.31 -3.20
C TYR A 580 17.06 -11.76 -2.69
N ARG A 581 18.14 -12.55 -2.81
CA ARG A 581 18.17 -13.96 -2.36
C ARG A 581 18.80 -14.20 -1.00
N ARG A 582 19.50 -13.21 -0.43
CA ARG A 582 20.38 -13.40 0.73
C ARG A 582 20.37 -12.20 1.65
N ALA A 583 20.17 -12.44 2.94
CA ALA A 583 20.34 -11.44 3.98
C ALA A 583 21.80 -10.95 4.07
N ASP A 584 22.00 -9.70 4.49
CA ASP A 584 23.32 -9.08 4.70
C ASP A 584 24.26 -9.21 3.48
N ALA A 585 23.72 -9.24 2.26
CA ALA A 585 24.51 -9.43 1.05
C ALA A 585 25.45 -8.25 0.76
N TYR A 586 25.09 -7.05 1.22
CA TYR A 586 25.86 -5.83 1.02
C TYR A 586 26.18 -5.15 2.35
N ILE A 587 27.35 -4.54 2.41
CA ILE A 587 27.76 -3.61 3.47
C ILE A 587 27.95 -2.25 2.80
N VAL A 588 27.03 -1.31 3.03
CA VAL A 588 27.06 0.00 2.40
C VAL A 588 27.67 1.02 3.37
N ALA A 589 28.85 1.54 3.02
CA ALA A 589 29.65 2.40 3.88
C ALA A 589 29.89 3.77 3.24
N GLN A 590 30.18 4.77 4.07
CA GLN A 590 30.82 5.99 3.57
C GLN A 590 32.28 5.72 3.19
N THR A 591 32.85 6.61 2.39
CA THR A 591 34.29 6.57 2.10
C THR A 591 35.08 6.81 3.39
N PRO A 592 36.09 5.97 3.69
CA PRO A 592 36.85 6.07 4.93
C PRO A 592 37.45 7.47 5.15
N LEU A 593 37.35 7.94 6.39
CA LEU A 593 38.03 9.14 6.87
C LEU A 593 39.43 8.74 7.37
N PRO A 594 40.38 9.69 7.53
CA PRO A 594 41.70 9.40 8.07
C PRO A 594 41.65 8.53 9.34
N ASP A 595 40.77 8.88 10.27
CA ASP A 595 40.62 8.20 11.57
C ASP A 595 39.79 6.90 11.51
N THR A 596 39.19 6.57 10.36
CA THR A 596 38.34 5.38 10.19
C THR A 596 38.85 4.39 9.16
N VAL A 597 40.04 4.59 8.56
CA VAL A 597 40.65 3.63 7.62
C VAL A 597 40.86 2.26 8.27
N VAL A 598 41.35 2.23 9.51
CA VAL A 598 41.54 0.97 10.25
C VAL A 598 40.20 0.30 10.55
N ASP A 599 39.19 1.07 10.91
CA ASP A 599 37.83 0.57 11.17
C ASP A 599 37.21 -0.02 9.89
N PHE A 600 37.47 0.57 8.72
CA PHE A 600 37.01 0.08 7.42
C PHE A 600 37.63 -1.27 7.06
N TRP A 601 38.95 -1.40 7.19
CA TRP A 601 39.62 -2.68 6.96
C TRP A 601 39.23 -3.75 7.99
N ARG A 602 38.97 -3.35 9.25
CA ARG A 602 38.43 -4.26 10.25
C ARG A 602 37.05 -4.78 9.86
N MET A 603 36.15 -3.91 9.40
CA MET A 603 34.81 -4.29 8.93
C MET A 603 34.89 -5.28 7.77
N ILE A 604 35.73 -5.01 6.77
CA ILE A 604 35.95 -5.91 5.62
C ILE A 604 36.45 -7.28 6.09
N TYR A 605 37.41 -7.30 7.03
CA TYR A 605 37.97 -8.53 7.58
C TYR A 605 36.95 -9.32 8.40
N ASP A 606 36.27 -8.67 9.34
CA ASP A 606 35.36 -9.33 10.27
C ASP A 606 34.13 -9.92 9.57
N HIS A 607 33.66 -9.27 8.50
CA HIS A 607 32.52 -9.74 7.70
C HIS A 607 32.92 -10.51 6.43
N ASN A 608 34.19 -10.87 6.31
CA ASN A 608 34.73 -11.66 5.21
C ASN A 608 34.39 -11.12 3.82
N SER A 609 34.41 -9.80 3.65
CA SER A 609 34.12 -9.17 2.37
C SER A 609 35.31 -9.33 1.41
N ALA A 610 35.14 -10.12 0.36
CA ALA A 610 36.14 -10.30 -0.70
C ALA A 610 35.99 -9.28 -1.85
N THR A 611 35.02 -8.36 -1.74
CA THR A 611 34.61 -7.48 -2.83
C THR A 611 34.40 -6.06 -2.31
N ILE A 612 35.09 -5.09 -2.92
CA ILE A 612 34.91 -3.67 -2.66
C ILE A 612 34.41 -3.02 -3.95
N VAL A 613 33.29 -2.30 -3.89
CA VAL A 613 32.78 -1.48 -4.99
C VAL A 613 32.88 -0.01 -4.57
N MET A 614 33.79 0.71 -5.23
CA MET A 614 34.03 2.13 -5.03
C MET A 614 33.30 2.91 -6.12
N MET A 615 32.39 3.78 -5.70
CA MET A 615 31.53 4.56 -6.60
C MET A 615 32.00 6.01 -6.81
N ASN A 616 33.15 6.41 -6.26
CA ASN A 616 33.68 7.77 -6.42
C ASN A 616 34.85 7.81 -7.39
N GLU A 617 35.15 9.02 -7.86
CA GLU A 617 36.40 9.31 -8.53
C GLU A 617 37.59 9.28 -7.56
N ALA A 618 38.69 8.65 -7.97
CA ALA A 618 39.91 8.56 -7.15
C ALA A 618 40.46 9.96 -6.81
N ALA A 619 40.39 10.89 -7.77
CA ALA A 619 40.85 12.26 -7.60
C ALA A 619 40.04 13.05 -6.57
N GLU A 620 38.77 12.70 -6.33
CA GLU A 620 37.94 13.34 -5.30
C GLU A 620 38.32 12.83 -3.90
N ILE A 621 38.56 11.52 -3.77
CA ILE A 621 39.00 10.94 -2.50
C ILE A 621 40.36 11.51 -2.10
N GLU A 622 41.33 11.55 -3.02
CA GLU A 622 42.68 12.04 -2.73
C GLU A 622 42.71 13.49 -2.23
N LYS A 623 41.70 14.31 -2.55
CA LYS A 623 41.56 15.67 -2.02
C LYS A 623 41.09 15.71 -0.57
N GLU A 624 40.26 14.76 -0.15
CA GLU A 624 39.59 14.78 1.16
C GLU A 624 40.15 13.76 2.17
N THR A 625 40.80 12.70 1.72
CA THR A 625 41.20 11.59 2.57
C THR A 625 42.48 10.90 2.08
N PRO A 626 43.32 10.38 3.00
CA PRO A 626 44.41 9.51 2.61
C PRO A 626 43.87 8.22 2.01
N LEU A 627 44.51 7.77 0.93
CA LEU A 627 44.16 6.55 0.23
C LEU A 627 44.12 5.35 1.19
N TYR A 628 42.95 4.74 1.33
CA TYR A 628 42.76 3.52 2.12
C TYR A 628 43.32 2.27 1.41
N VAL A 629 43.55 2.36 0.09
CA VAL A 629 44.27 1.38 -0.74
C VAL A 629 45.55 2.04 -1.27
N PRO A 630 46.74 1.43 -1.13
CA PRO A 630 47.95 1.99 -1.72
C PRO A 630 47.85 2.13 -3.25
N LYS A 631 48.60 3.09 -3.84
CA LYS A 631 48.69 3.20 -5.32
C LYS A 631 49.44 1.99 -5.90
N SER A 632 50.49 1.54 -5.23
CA SER A 632 51.28 0.34 -5.56
C SER A 632 51.96 -0.20 -4.30
N GLY A 633 52.37 -1.46 -4.33
CA GLY A 633 53.06 -2.11 -3.21
C GLY A 633 52.13 -2.40 -2.04
N SER A 634 52.65 -2.33 -0.81
CA SER A 634 51.90 -2.62 0.42
C SER A 634 51.95 -1.48 1.43
N THR A 635 50.83 -1.29 2.13
CA THR A 635 50.68 -0.33 3.24
C THR A 635 50.04 -1.02 4.43
N THR A 636 50.44 -0.62 5.64
CA THR A 636 49.87 -1.16 6.88
C THR A 636 48.99 -0.11 7.58
N TYR A 637 47.76 -0.50 7.90
CA TYR A 637 46.76 0.28 8.61
C TYR A 637 46.40 -0.45 9.91
N GLY A 638 46.98 -0.03 11.04
CA GLY A 638 46.82 -0.73 12.32
C GLY A 638 47.31 -2.19 12.21
N PRO A 639 46.47 -3.20 12.54
CA PRO A 639 46.86 -4.60 12.43
C PRO A 639 46.75 -5.17 10.99
N PHE A 640 46.25 -4.39 10.03
CA PHE A 640 45.97 -4.86 8.68
C PHE A 640 47.05 -4.41 7.69
N THR A 641 47.60 -5.34 6.93
CA THR A 641 48.48 -5.04 5.79
C THR A 641 47.71 -5.29 4.51
N VAL A 642 47.68 -4.28 3.64
CA VAL A 642 47.00 -4.28 2.34
C VAL A 642 48.06 -4.17 1.26
N GLU A 643 48.09 -5.13 0.34
CA GLU A 643 49.03 -5.17 -0.78
C GLU A 643 48.26 -5.17 -2.11
N VAL A 644 48.68 -4.32 -3.04
CA VAL A 644 48.17 -4.33 -4.42
C VAL A 644 48.98 -5.35 -5.22
N ILE A 645 48.32 -6.43 -5.66
CA ILE A 645 48.91 -7.46 -6.50
C ILE A 645 48.94 -6.98 -7.95
N SER A 646 47.81 -6.47 -8.43
CA SER A 646 47.65 -5.96 -9.79
C SER A 646 46.59 -4.86 -9.83
N SER A 647 46.73 -3.99 -10.82
CA SER A 647 45.78 -2.92 -11.12
C SER A 647 45.66 -2.85 -12.64
N HIS A 648 44.44 -2.92 -13.16
CA HIS A 648 44.19 -2.77 -14.58
C HIS A 648 42.84 -2.08 -14.82
N ASP A 649 42.79 -1.26 -15.85
CA ASP A 649 41.53 -0.72 -16.36
C ASP A 649 40.87 -1.82 -17.18
N ALA A 650 39.74 -2.35 -16.70
CA ALA A 650 39.08 -3.48 -17.36
C ALA A 650 38.31 -3.03 -18.62
N VAL A 651 37.75 -1.82 -18.55
CA VAL A 651 37.04 -1.08 -19.62
C VAL A 651 37.26 0.42 -19.33
N ASP A 652 37.08 1.31 -20.32
CA ASP A 652 37.11 2.78 -20.14
C ASP A 652 36.15 3.27 -19.02
N SER A 653 35.21 2.42 -18.59
CA SER A 653 34.15 2.68 -17.60
C SER A 653 34.54 2.39 -16.14
N PHE A 654 35.47 1.47 -15.87
CA PHE A 654 35.85 1.11 -14.48
C PHE A 654 37.23 0.44 -14.37
N ALA A 655 37.88 0.65 -13.23
CA ALA A 655 39.16 0.05 -12.87
C ALA A 655 39.00 -1.13 -11.91
N ILE A 656 39.88 -2.13 -12.02
CA ILE A 656 39.96 -3.27 -11.12
C ILE A 656 41.33 -3.32 -10.44
N LYS A 657 41.32 -3.53 -9.12
CA LYS A 657 42.53 -3.83 -8.35
C LYS A 657 42.40 -5.16 -7.62
N GLU A 658 43.39 -6.03 -7.78
CA GLU A 658 43.52 -7.22 -6.96
C GLU A 658 44.38 -6.90 -5.74
N LEU A 659 43.82 -7.19 -4.56
CA LEU A 659 44.39 -6.86 -3.26
C LEU A 659 44.58 -8.11 -2.43
N THR A 660 45.59 -8.08 -1.58
CA THR A 660 45.77 -9.04 -0.48
C THR A 660 45.60 -8.33 0.85
N LEU A 661 44.76 -8.86 1.73
CA LEU A 661 44.53 -8.37 3.09
C LEU A 661 45.06 -9.39 4.12
N LYS A 662 46.02 -8.96 4.95
CA LYS A 662 46.60 -9.78 6.01
C LYS A 662 46.40 -9.12 7.37
N ASN A 663 45.91 -9.88 8.36
CA ASN A 663 45.87 -9.44 9.75
C ASN A 663 47.15 -9.90 10.48
N ARG A 664 48.00 -8.95 10.85
CA ARG A 664 49.28 -9.20 11.52
C ARG A 664 49.13 -9.83 12.90
N ASN A 665 47.99 -9.64 13.55
CA ASN A 665 47.70 -10.25 14.85
C ASN A 665 47.25 -11.72 14.70
N ARG A 666 46.91 -12.18 13.49
CA ARG A 666 46.45 -13.54 13.20
C ARG A 666 47.41 -14.23 12.22
N THR A 667 48.64 -14.46 12.66
CA THR A 667 49.74 -14.98 11.82
C THR A 667 49.51 -16.38 11.24
N LYS A 668 48.57 -17.16 11.80
CA LYS A 668 48.18 -18.48 11.29
C LYS A 668 47.12 -18.44 10.19
N GLU A 669 46.42 -17.33 10.01
CA GLU A 669 45.40 -17.18 8.95
C GLU A 669 46.07 -16.83 7.62
N GLN A 670 45.57 -17.43 6.53
CA GLN A 670 46.03 -17.11 5.20
C GLN A 670 45.60 -15.69 4.80
N PRO A 671 46.42 -14.95 4.04
CA PRO A 671 46.01 -13.67 3.49
C PRO A 671 44.75 -13.81 2.62
N ARG A 672 43.82 -12.86 2.76
CA ARG A 672 42.56 -12.89 2.02
C ARG A 672 42.71 -12.15 0.69
N LYS A 673 42.23 -12.76 -0.39
CA LYS A 673 42.15 -12.13 -1.71
C LYS A 673 40.91 -11.25 -1.76
N ILE A 674 41.10 -9.98 -2.12
CA ILE A 674 40.03 -8.99 -2.26
C ILE A 674 40.13 -8.39 -3.66
N ARG A 675 39.00 -8.17 -4.32
CA ARG A 675 38.94 -7.40 -5.56
C ARG A 675 38.21 -6.08 -5.30
N GLN A 676 38.87 -4.98 -5.63
CA GLN A 676 38.27 -3.66 -5.67
C GLN A 676 37.86 -3.35 -7.10
N PHE A 677 36.61 -2.92 -7.28
CA PHE A 677 36.09 -2.36 -8.50
C PHE A 677 35.82 -0.88 -8.27
N GLN A 678 36.29 -0.02 -9.18
CA GLN A 678 36.10 1.42 -9.09
C GLN A 678 35.42 1.92 -10.35
N LEU A 679 34.19 2.44 -10.23
CA LEU A 679 33.51 3.11 -11.33
C LEU A 679 34.21 4.44 -11.66
N GLN A 680 34.41 4.72 -12.94
CA GLN A 680 34.94 5.98 -13.44
C GLN A 680 33.82 6.81 -14.09
N GLY A 681 33.97 8.13 -14.12
CA GLY A 681 33.07 9.05 -14.82
C GLY A 681 31.82 9.48 -14.05
N TRP A 682 31.69 9.16 -12.75
CA TRP A 682 30.56 9.62 -11.92
C TRP A 682 31.02 10.58 -10.82
N ASN A 683 30.93 11.88 -11.10
CA ASN A 683 31.23 12.95 -10.14
C ASN A 683 30.18 13.01 -9.03
N THR A 684 30.62 13.27 -7.80
CA THR A 684 29.75 13.41 -6.62
C THR A 684 28.76 14.57 -6.68
N SER A 685 28.99 15.58 -7.53
CA SER A 685 28.05 16.67 -7.79
C SER A 685 26.89 16.27 -8.70
N GLU A 686 27.05 15.21 -9.48
CA GLU A 686 26.04 14.75 -10.44
C GLU A 686 25.11 13.70 -9.79
N PRO A 687 23.79 13.81 -9.97
CA PRO A 687 22.85 12.88 -9.35
C PRO A 687 22.97 11.46 -9.91
N THR A 688 23.39 11.31 -11.17
CA THR A 688 23.43 10.04 -11.92
C THR A 688 24.71 9.97 -12.76
N PRO A 689 25.22 8.77 -13.11
CA PRO A 689 26.31 8.67 -14.06
C PRO A 689 25.83 9.06 -15.46
N SER A 690 26.76 9.39 -16.35
CA SER A 690 26.47 9.76 -17.74
C SER A 690 25.96 8.59 -18.58
N SER A 691 26.30 7.36 -18.19
CA SER A 691 25.93 6.13 -18.89
C SER A 691 25.43 5.06 -17.93
N THR A 692 24.31 4.43 -18.32
CA THR A 692 23.74 3.23 -17.71
C THR A 692 24.60 2.00 -18.00
N GLU A 693 25.18 1.90 -19.19
CA GLU A 693 26.04 0.80 -19.64
C GLU A 693 27.20 0.52 -18.69
N ALA A 694 27.97 1.55 -18.34
CA ALA A 694 29.11 1.46 -17.45
C ALA A 694 28.76 0.80 -16.09
N LEU A 695 27.59 1.15 -15.55
CA LEU A 695 27.13 0.62 -14.27
C LEU A 695 26.62 -0.82 -14.40
N LEU A 696 25.97 -1.16 -15.52
CA LEU A 696 25.51 -2.53 -15.79
C LEU A 696 26.69 -3.49 -16.01
N GLU A 697 27.71 -3.08 -16.75
CA GLU A 697 28.94 -3.86 -16.94
C GLU A 697 29.67 -4.09 -15.62
N LEU A 698 29.78 -3.05 -14.78
CA LEU A 698 30.34 -3.18 -13.44
C LEU A 698 29.55 -4.19 -12.59
N LEU A 699 28.21 -4.16 -12.63
CA LEU A 699 27.36 -5.11 -11.92
C LEU A 699 27.59 -6.56 -12.38
N ASP A 700 27.72 -6.78 -13.69
CA ASP A 700 27.99 -8.10 -14.26
C ASP A 700 29.39 -8.61 -13.84
N GLU A 701 30.42 -7.77 -13.87
CA GLU A 701 31.77 -8.12 -13.42
C GLU A 701 31.85 -8.41 -11.91
N VAL A 702 31.15 -7.61 -11.09
CA VAL A 702 31.03 -7.89 -9.65
C VAL A 702 30.33 -9.23 -9.42
N GLN A 703 29.26 -9.52 -10.17
CA GLN A 703 28.55 -10.80 -10.07
C GLN A 703 29.44 -11.98 -10.50
N HIS A 704 30.24 -11.82 -11.55
CA HIS A 704 31.19 -12.83 -11.99
C HIS A 704 32.24 -13.14 -10.91
N TRP A 705 32.80 -12.11 -10.27
CA TRP A 705 33.73 -12.27 -9.17
C TRP A 705 33.10 -12.89 -7.92
N GLN A 706 31.85 -12.56 -7.61
CA GLN A 706 31.13 -13.18 -6.48
C GLN A 706 31.00 -14.69 -6.64
N GLN A 707 30.77 -15.19 -7.85
CA GLN A 707 30.75 -16.64 -8.11
C GLN A 707 32.10 -17.33 -7.84
N GLN A 708 33.21 -16.63 -8.06
CA GLN A 708 34.56 -17.14 -7.82
C GLN A 708 35.02 -17.00 -6.37
N SER A 709 34.59 -15.94 -5.69
CA SER A 709 35.01 -15.61 -4.32
C SER A 709 34.16 -16.25 -3.23
N GLY A 710 33.20 -17.11 -3.60
CA GLY A 710 32.34 -17.82 -2.65
C GLY A 710 31.13 -17.02 -2.18
N ASN A 711 30.67 -16.06 -2.99
CA ASN A 711 29.55 -15.18 -2.73
C ASN A 711 29.66 -14.54 -1.34
N THR A 712 30.74 -13.84 -1.01
CA THR A 712 30.86 -13.14 0.29
C THR A 712 29.98 -11.88 0.37
N ALA A 713 29.97 -11.16 1.49
CA ALA A 713 29.38 -9.83 1.53
C ALA A 713 30.10 -8.88 0.54
N ILE A 714 29.36 -7.96 -0.08
CA ILE A 714 29.90 -6.96 -1.02
C ILE A 714 29.97 -5.62 -0.28
N THR A 715 31.16 -5.08 -0.08
CA THR A 715 31.32 -3.75 0.52
C THR A 715 31.19 -2.68 -0.56
N VAL A 716 30.13 -1.87 -0.51
CA VAL A 716 29.90 -0.77 -1.46
C VAL A 716 30.13 0.55 -0.73
N HIS A 717 30.88 1.47 -1.32
CA HIS A 717 31.02 2.81 -0.76
C HIS A 717 31.03 3.92 -1.81
N CYS A 718 30.51 5.07 -1.39
CA CYS A 718 30.64 6.36 -2.05
C CYS A 718 31.00 7.41 -0.98
N MET A 719 31.13 8.68 -1.33
CA MET A 719 31.60 9.71 -0.38
C MET A 719 30.82 9.69 0.93
N ASN A 720 29.49 9.74 0.85
CA ASN A 720 28.60 9.72 2.00
C ASN A 720 27.99 8.34 2.31
N GLY A 721 28.22 7.34 1.47
CA GLY A 721 27.65 6.00 1.59
C GLY A 721 26.14 5.95 1.41
N ALA A 722 25.56 6.90 0.67
CA ALA A 722 24.13 6.98 0.43
C ALA A 722 23.81 7.16 -1.05
N HIS A 723 24.27 8.23 -1.70
CA HIS A 723 23.79 8.61 -3.04
C HIS A 723 24.13 7.53 -4.10
N GLN A 724 25.38 7.50 -4.57
CA GLN A 724 25.82 6.59 -5.63
C GLN A 724 25.76 5.12 -5.21
N SER A 725 26.16 4.81 -3.96
CA SER A 725 26.06 3.45 -3.43
C SER A 725 24.62 2.95 -3.32
N GLY A 726 23.67 3.84 -3.00
CA GLY A 726 22.25 3.50 -2.94
C GLY A 726 21.69 3.12 -4.30
N VAL A 727 22.07 3.85 -5.36
CA VAL A 727 21.69 3.50 -6.74
C VAL A 727 22.28 2.15 -7.15
N PHE A 728 23.57 1.90 -6.90
CA PHE A 728 24.19 0.60 -7.19
C PHE A 728 23.45 -0.54 -6.49
N CYS A 729 23.19 -0.40 -5.19
CA CYS A 729 22.53 -1.46 -4.40
C CYS A 729 21.07 -1.66 -4.81
N ALA A 730 20.33 -0.58 -5.08
CA ALA A 730 18.96 -0.67 -5.59
C ALA A 730 18.93 -1.40 -6.93
N LEU A 731 19.79 -1.03 -7.88
CA LEU A 731 19.88 -1.68 -9.19
C LEU A 731 20.27 -3.14 -9.08
N ALA A 732 21.29 -3.48 -8.28
CA ALA A 732 21.69 -4.86 -8.07
C ALA A 732 20.52 -5.73 -7.58
N ARG A 733 19.73 -5.21 -6.63
CA ARG A 733 18.54 -5.87 -6.10
C ARG A 733 17.40 -5.97 -7.13
N ILE A 734 17.14 -4.92 -7.91
CA ILE A 734 16.11 -4.94 -8.97
C ILE A 734 16.45 -5.98 -10.04
N LEU A 735 17.70 -6.01 -10.50
CA LEU A 735 18.14 -6.94 -11.55
C LEU A 735 18.12 -8.39 -11.05
N GLU A 736 18.49 -8.64 -9.79
CA GLU A 736 18.41 -9.98 -9.21
C GLU A 736 16.95 -10.47 -9.11
N LYS A 737 16.03 -9.61 -8.64
CA LYS A 737 14.58 -9.90 -8.61
C LYS A 737 14.05 -10.18 -10.01
N MET A 738 14.40 -9.33 -10.98
CA MET A 738 13.98 -9.49 -12.38
C MET A 738 14.45 -10.80 -12.99
N LYS A 739 15.68 -11.23 -12.72
CA LYS A 739 16.23 -12.52 -13.17
C LYS A 739 15.42 -13.71 -12.63
N VAL A 740 14.91 -13.62 -11.41
CA VAL A 740 14.18 -14.69 -10.71
C VAL A 740 12.70 -14.72 -11.11
N GLU A 741 12.03 -13.58 -11.00
CA GLU A 741 10.57 -13.51 -11.07
C GLU A 741 10.04 -13.14 -12.46
N GLN A 742 10.92 -12.68 -13.37
CA GLN A 742 10.51 -12.14 -14.66
C GLN A 742 9.54 -10.94 -14.52
N GLN A 743 9.68 -10.21 -13.42
CA GLN A 743 8.93 -8.99 -13.09
C GLN A 743 9.88 -7.93 -12.53
N VAL A 744 9.54 -6.66 -12.75
CA VAL A 744 10.28 -5.50 -12.28
C VAL A 744 9.37 -4.68 -11.38
N ASP A 745 9.88 -4.31 -10.21
CA ASP A 745 9.23 -3.36 -9.31
C ASP A 745 10.30 -2.43 -8.70
N VAL A 746 10.51 -1.29 -9.35
CA VAL A 746 11.50 -0.31 -8.91
C VAL A 746 11.05 0.38 -7.63
N PHE A 747 9.76 0.71 -7.52
CA PHE A 747 9.17 1.39 -6.37
C PHE A 747 9.38 0.61 -5.07
N HIS A 748 8.89 -0.63 -4.99
CA HIS A 748 9.01 -1.44 -3.78
C HIS A 748 10.46 -1.83 -3.49
N THR A 749 11.31 -1.99 -4.52
CA THR A 749 12.73 -2.26 -4.30
C THR A 749 13.45 -1.06 -3.69
N VAL A 750 13.18 0.16 -4.17
CA VAL A 750 13.75 1.39 -3.60
C VAL A 750 13.22 1.63 -2.18
N LYS A 751 11.92 1.42 -1.94
CA LYS A 751 11.33 1.46 -0.60
C LYS A 751 12.04 0.50 0.36
N ALA A 752 12.27 -0.74 -0.06
CA ALA A 752 12.92 -1.76 0.76
C ALA A 752 14.35 -1.36 1.15
N VAL A 753 15.17 -0.87 0.21
CA VAL A 753 16.55 -0.47 0.55
C VAL A 753 16.60 0.79 1.44
N ARG A 754 15.59 1.67 1.33
CA ARG A 754 15.48 2.88 2.18
C ARG A 754 15.16 2.60 3.64
N ILE A 755 14.67 1.40 3.98
CA ILE A 755 14.48 0.98 5.39
C ILE A 755 15.83 0.96 6.12
N ASN A 756 16.87 0.45 5.46
CA ASN A 756 18.22 0.37 6.02
C ASN A 756 18.89 1.75 6.04
N ARG A 757 18.67 2.56 4.99
CA ARG A 757 19.21 3.92 4.86
C ARG A 757 18.28 4.82 4.03
N PRO A 758 17.53 5.75 4.68
CA PRO A 758 16.55 6.62 4.01
C PRO A 758 17.07 7.45 2.83
N GLN A 759 18.38 7.74 2.81
CA GLN A 759 19.03 8.56 1.80
C GLN A 759 19.45 7.79 0.54
N PHE A 760 19.04 6.53 0.38
CA PHE A 760 19.25 5.80 -0.87
C PHE A 760 18.29 6.29 -1.97
N VAL A 761 18.83 6.49 -3.18
CA VAL A 761 18.08 6.93 -4.37
C VAL A 761 17.29 8.20 -4.06
N ASP A 762 17.94 9.23 -3.51
CA ASP A 762 17.29 10.36 -2.84
C ASP A 762 16.84 11.50 -3.76
N SER A 763 17.08 11.37 -5.07
CA SER A 763 16.62 12.30 -6.09
C SER A 763 15.72 11.64 -7.14
N LEU A 764 14.86 12.44 -7.78
CA LEU A 764 13.97 11.95 -8.86
C LEU A 764 14.79 11.48 -10.06
N GLU A 765 15.91 12.14 -10.33
CA GLU A 765 16.87 11.78 -11.38
C GLU A 765 17.46 10.38 -11.13
N GLN A 766 17.86 10.08 -9.90
CA GLN A 766 18.33 8.74 -9.52
C GLN A 766 17.23 7.68 -9.64
N TYR A 767 16.01 8.01 -9.23
CA TYR A 767 14.86 7.11 -9.36
C TYR A 767 14.54 6.81 -10.83
N ARG A 768 14.53 7.85 -11.67
CA ARG A 768 14.38 7.72 -13.13
C ARG A 768 15.52 6.92 -13.76
N PHE A 769 16.74 7.12 -13.30
CA PHE A 769 17.91 6.38 -13.76
C PHE A 769 17.81 4.89 -13.43
N CYS A 770 17.24 4.52 -12.28
CA CYS A 770 16.99 3.12 -11.96
C CYS A 770 16.10 2.44 -13.00
N TYR A 771 15.01 3.10 -13.40
CA TYR A 771 14.15 2.60 -14.50
C TYR A 771 14.90 2.50 -15.84
N ALA A 772 15.68 3.53 -16.20
CA ALA A 772 16.42 3.55 -17.46
C ALA A 772 17.45 2.41 -17.54
N ALA A 773 18.21 2.17 -16.47
CA ALA A 773 19.19 1.09 -16.42
C ALA A 773 18.53 -0.30 -16.54
N VAL A 774 17.37 -0.49 -15.91
CA VAL A 774 16.65 -1.78 -15.97
C VAL A 774 16.02 -1.98 -17.37
N GLU A 775 15.49 -0.92 -17.99
CA GLU A 775 15.00 -0.95 -19.37
C GLU A 775 16.11 -1.34 -20.35
N GLU A 776 17.30 -0.73 -20.22
CA GLU A 776 18.44 -1.06 -21.06
C GLU A 776 18.94 -2.49 -20.81
N TYR A 777 19.06 -2.90 -19.55
CA TYR A 777 19.43 -4.26 -19.20
C TYR A 777 18.47 -5.26 -19.84
N ALA A 778 17.16 -5.06 -19.71
CA ALA A 778 16.15 -5.93 -20.33
C ALA A 778 16.27 -5.99 -21.86
N TRP A 779 16.68 -4.90 -22.51
CA TRP A 779 16.85 -4.85 -23.96
C TRP A 779 18.09 -5.63 -24.47
N ARG A 780 19.16 -5.70 -23.65
CA ARG A 780 20.42 -6.40 -23.96
C ARG A 780 20.27 -7.93 -24.07
N PHE A 781 19.29 -8.53 -23.41
CA PHE A 781 19.13 -9.99 -23.42
C PHE A 781 17.90 -10.42 -24.23
N ASP A 782 18.13 -11.27 -25.24
CA ASP A 782 17.08 -11.83 -26.10
C ASP A 782 15.98 -12.56 -25.33
N THR A 783 16.30 -13.14 -24.16
CA THR A 783 15.34 -13.82 -23.27
C THR A 783 14.18 -12.92 -22.82
N TYR A 784 14.39 -11.60 -22.76
CA TYR A 784 13.38 -10.64 -22.31
C TYR A 784 12.76 -9.83 -23.45
N ARG A 785 13.23 -10.00 -24.70
CA ARG A 785 12.66 -9.29 -25.86
C ARG A 785 11.22 -9.77 -26.11
N PRO A 786 10.26 -8.86 -26.36
CA PRO A 786 8.95 -9.26 -26.83
C PRO A 786 9.11 -10.07 -28.12
N ALA A 787 8.48 -11.24 -28.21
CA ALA A 787 8.39 -11.96 -29.47
C ALA A 787 7.73 -11.01 -30.49
N LEU A 788 8.47 -10.61 -31.53
CA LEU A 788 7.93 -9.89 -32.67
C LEU A 788 6.82 -10.78 -33.27
N ARG A 789 5.56 -10.39 -33.07
CA ARG A 789 4.39 -10.97 -33.74
C ARG A 789 3.76 -9.94 -34.64
#